data_AF-A0A524EUF3-F1
#
_entry.id   AF-A0A524EUF3-F1
#
_cell.length_a   1.000
_cell.length_b   1.000
_cell.length_c   1.000
_cell.angle_alpha   90.00
_cell.angle_beta   90.00
_cell.angle_gamma   90.00
#
_symmetry.space_group_name_H-M   'P 1'
#
loop_
_entity.id
_entity.type
_entity.pdbx_description
1 polymer ?
#
loop_
_entity_poly.entity_id
_entity_poly.type
_entity_poly.pdbx_seq_one_letter_code
_entity_poly.pdbx_strand_id
1 'polypeptide(L)'
;MEASVLVIGGGIAGIQTSLDLTELGFKVYLVERSPSIGGRMAQLDKTFPTNDCSLCILAPKMVEVFRNPNIELLTYCEVKKVEGNAGDFRVTILKKPRYIDESKCKGCGDCASKCPKIEVPNLFDMNLGKRKSAYIPFPQAVPPVYLIDPELCLKINKGVCGVCAKVCQAEAIDFEQKPQDVLLNVGAIVVSTGFDMPAHNLSSRWGYSYDNVVSAMEYERILCASGPFGGHVLRPSDQTEPEKIAFVQCAGSRDLHEGVSYCSSVCCMYTAKEAIITKEHSENSKCFVFRHDIRAYGKNFYEFTQRAQQEYGVKYFQTKISKIEEEPESKDLLIHFENLKTGEFDNFHANLVVLATPLVPSQGSMELAKILGIKLDEYKFFKERDYYNKSKSTKDGIYLCGFCQGPMDIPETVADASGVAGQVAALLNSVKFEQIKEKEIEVPELEVKSTDEPRIGVLICHCGINIGKYVHVPLLAEYVRALPNVVHCEDNLYSCSSDSQARIKELIANHKLNRFIVASCTPRTHESLFQETCQEAGLNKYLFEMVNIRDQCSWVHMDDAEAATQKAKDLIRMAVAKSRLLSPLKEELLKITPTSLIIGGGVAGMTAALNLANQGFKTFIIEKEGVLGGNLNYLNVLYPIEENASDFLNRTIKEVNANKNIQIYLNAKIQDIKGYVGNYIVSIIDSKKKPQDLSIGTIIVATGGKEHKPKDLFQYKKENKNVMTQLELEQKLKEKGKSWLEGINRVTTILCVNARQHEGITYCSNICCGNSIKNIGLLKKLKPELEIVVLYRDLQMAKKRYEDYYRERRKEAIFLRYDLDNLPIISKTSKSQEDYNVKVFDTNLQDFLEFNTDLIVLSTPMVPADNLEELAKMLKVPLDKNGFFLEAHVKLRPLDFATDGIFLCGCAQWPKNIQDTISQANGAAGRASRFLSAKEITTSGIVAEVDPINCIGCGKCQSVCPYNAIDILESTKEFEDVSLVVKKSFINSALCKGCGTCAATCPNGAISIKQYDFDQISAMIDSYLLET
;
A
#
# COMPACT_ATOMS: atom_id res chain seq x y z
N MET A 1 -20.88 25.46 -7.67
CA MET A 1 -19.94 24.75 -6.79
C MET A 1 -18.57 25.00 -7.36
N GLU A 2 -17.54 25.08 -6.53
CA GLU A 2 -16.16 25.18 -7.01
C GLU A 2 -15.65 23.81 -7.46
N ALA A 3 -14.96 23.76 -8.61
CA ALA A 3 -14.40 22.55 -9.21
C ALA A 3 -13.00 22.17 -8.69
N SER A 4 -12.63 22.70 -7.51
CA SER A 4 -11.34 22.47 -6.89
C SER A 4 -11.47 21.89 -5.48
N VAL A 5 -10.42 21.19 -5.05
CA VAL A 5 -10.38 20.50 -3.76
C VAL A 5 -9.11 20.89 -3.01
N LEU A 6 -9.25 21.20 -1.73
CA LEU A 6 -8.12 21.38 -0.83
C LEU A 6 -7.79 20.06 -0.14
N VAL A 7 -6.54 19.63 -0.19
CA VAL A 7 -6.02 18.49 0.57
C VAL A 7 -5.01 19.01 1.60
N ILE A 8 -5.22 18.68 2.87
CA ILE A 8 -4.41 19.16 4.01
C ILE A 8 -3.56 18.00 4.56
N GLY A 9 -2.26 18.01 4.23
CA GLY A 9 -1.27 17.02 4.65
C GLY A 9 -0.78 16.17 3.48
N GLY A 10 0.48 16.35 3.10
CA GLY A 10 1.17 15.71 1.98
C GLY A 10 1.82 14.36 2.30
N GLY A 11 1.26 13.58 3.22
CA GLY A 11 1.64 12.16 3.37
C GLY A 11 1.08 11.29 2.24
N ILE A 12 1.36 9.98 2.25
CA ILE A 12 0.85 9.04 1.24
C ILE A 12 -0.67 9.12 1.02
N ALA A 13 -1.44 9.38 2.09
CA ALA A 13 -2.87 9.63 2.04
C ALA A 13 -3.25 10.83 1.14
N GLY A 14 -2.65 11.99 1.40
CA GLY A 14 -2.91 13.22 0.65
C GLY A 14 -2.36 13.18 -0.75
N ILE A 15 -1.17 12.58 -0.94
CA ILE A 15 -0.58 12.32 -2.27
C ILE A 15 -1.54 11.50 -3.12
N GLN A 16 -1.95 10.32 -2.63
CA GLN A 16 -2.83 9.43 -3.39
C GLN A 16 -4.20 10.09 -3.66
N THR A 17 -4.77 10.78 -2.68
CA THR A 17 -6.04 11.50 -2.85
C THR A 17 -5.93 12.58 -3.92
N SER A 18 -4.83 13.35 -3.93
CA SER A 18 -4.63 14.43 -4.90
C SER A 18 -4.52 13.89 -6.32
N LEU A 19 -3.72 12.83 -6.52
CA LEU A 19 -3.59 12.17 -7.81
C LEU A 19 -4.94 11.63 -8.32
N ASP A 20 -5.65 10.87 -7.48
CA ASP A 20 -6.95 10.31 -7.86
C ASP A 20 -7.99 11.40 -8.16
N LEU A 21 -7.99 12.52 -7.43
CA LEU A 21 -8.89 13.66 -7.68
C LEU A 21 -8.60 14.33 -9.02
N THR A 22 -7.33 14.49 -9.41
CA THR A 22 -7.00 15.06 -10.72
C THR A 22 -7.45 14.16 -11.87
N GLU A 23 -7.29 12.83 -11.75
CA GLU A 23 -7.81 11.87 -12.73
C GLU A 23 -9.35 11.86 -12.79
N LEU A 24 -10.03 12.26 -11.70
CA LEU A 24 -11.48 12.43 -11.66
C LEU A 24 -11.96 13.80 -12.16
N GLY A 25 -11.04 14.66 -12.60
CA GLY A 25 -11.34 15.93 -13.23
C GLY A 25 -11.37 17.14 -12.30
N PHE A 26 -10.67 17.13 -11.17
CA PHE A 26 -10.64 18.27 -10.24
C PHE A 26 -9.26 18.95 -10.16
N LYS A 27 -9.25 20.28 -10.06
CA LYS A 27 -8.04 21.00 -9.63
C LYS A 27 -7.81 20.74 -8.15
N VAL A 28 -6.57 20.46 -7.75
CA VAL A 28 -6.23 20.19 -6.35
C VAL A 28 -5.24 21.23 -5.84
N TYR A 29 -5.47 21.70 -4.62
CA TYR A 29 -4.48 22.42 -3.82
C TYR A 29 -4.00 21.50 -2.71
N LEU A 30 -2.73 21.10 -2.74
CA LEU A 30 -2.16 20.23 -1.70
C LEU A 30 -1.32 21.06 -0.75
N VAL A 31 -1.82 21.26 0.46
CA VAL A 31 -1.13 22.02 1.53
C VAL A 31 -0.36 21.06 2.41
N GLU A 32 0.93 21.34 2.59
CA GLU A 32 1.82 20.58 3.47
C GLU A 32 2.57 21.51 4.42
N ARG A 33 2.50 21.19 5.71
CA ARG A 33 3.11 21.98 6.79
C ARG A 33 4.62 21.99 6.72
N SER A 34 5.21 20.83 6.44
CA SER A 34 6.66 20.67 6.33
C SER A 34 7.16 21.16 4.97
N PRO A 35 8.49 21.33 4.80
CA PRO A 35 9.04 21.83 3.54
C PRO A 35 8.97 20.84 2.37
N SER A 36 8.49 19.61 2.59
CA SER A 36 8.38 18.56 1.58
C SER A 36 7.18 17.66 1.83
N ILE A 37 6.56 17.16 0.77
CA ILE A 37 5.62 16.03 0.87
C ILE A 37 6.36 14.72 1.14
N GLY A 38 5.61 13.68 1.49
CA GLY A 38 6.09 12.31 1.76
C GLY A 38 5.65 11.78 3.12
N GLY A 39 5.49 12.67 4.12
CA GLY A 39 5.07 12.32 5.47
C GLY A 39 5.97 11.28 6.15
N ARG A 40 5.42 10.50 7.08
CA ARG A 40 6.18 9.46 7.81
C ARG A 40 6.70 8.35 6.90
N MET A 41 6.02 8.06 5.79
CA MET A 41 6.45 7.01 4.84
C MET A 41 7.81 7.33 4.21
N ALA A 42 8.14 8.62 4.01
CA ALA A 42 9.46 9.04 3.52
C ALA A 42 10.59 8.81 4.53
N GLN A 43 10.28 8.69 5.82
CA GLN A 43 11.27 8.44 6.87
C GLN A 43 11.60 6.94 7.05
N LEU A 44 10.70 6.05 6.62
CA LEU A 44 10.89 4.59 6.74
C LEU A 44 11.96 4.11 5.77
N ASP A 45 12.71 3.06 6.16
CA ASP A 45 13.64 2.39 5.25
C ASP A 45 12.88 1.45 4.28
N LYS A 46 12.28 0.38 4.83
CA LYS A 46 11.43 -0.58 4.10
C LYS A 46 9.98 -0.58 4.59
N THR A 47 9.10 -1.25 3.86
CA THR A 47 7.69 -1.46 4.25
C THR A 47 7.32 -2.95 4.38
N PHE A 48 6.77 -3.37 5.52
CA PHE A 48 6.25 -4.73 5.72
C PHE A 48 4.98 -4.95 4.90
N PRO A 49 4.61 -6.16 4.44
CA PRO A 49 5.33 -7.41 4.60
C PRO A 49 6.24 -7.73 3.40
N THR A 50 6.32 -6.84 2.41
CA THR A 50 7.09 -7.06 1.17
C THR A 50 8.57 -6.70 1.32
N ASN A 51 8.92 -5.90 2.33
CA ASN A 51 10.23 -5.28 2.49
C ASN A 51 10.63 -4.36 1.32
N ASP A 52 9.64 -3.83 0.58
CA ASP A 52 9.91 -2.83 -0.45
C ASP A 52 10.56 -1.60 0.16
N CYS A 53 11.57 -1.05 -0.51
CA CYS A 53 12.15 0.25 -0.20
C CYS A 53 11.05 1.32 -0.19
N SER A 54 10.80 1.92 0.98
CA SER A 54 9.67 2.82 1.20
C SER A 54 9.73 4.04 0.29
N LEU A 55 10.90 4.70 0.28
CA LEU A 55 11.09 5.89 -0.53
C LEU A 55 11.12 5.58 -2.03
N CYS A 56 11.60 4.41 -2.42
CA CYS A 56 11.63 3.99 -3.83
C CYS A 56 10.22 3.85 -4.41
N ILE A 57 9.25 3.41 -3.62
CA ILE A 57 7.86 3.30 -4.10
C ILE A 57 7.09 4.63 -3.91
N LEU A 58 7.47 5.45 -2.93
CA LEU A 58 6.81 6.73 -2.63
C LEU A 58 7.28 7.89 -3.54
N ALA A 59 8.58 7.99 -3.82
CA ALA A 59 9.16 9.11 -4.57
C ALA A 59 8.55 9.30 -5.97
N PRO A 60 8.24 8.24 -6.75
CA PRO A 60 7.52 8.39 -8.03
C PRO A 60 6.19 9.13 -7.87
N LYS A 61 5.40 8.82 -6.83
CA LYS A 61 4.13 9.50 -6.56
C LYS A 61 4.32 10.95 -6.10
N MET A 62 5.37 11.23 -5.34
CA MET A 62 5.71 12.60 -4.95
C MET A 62 6.06 13.45 -6.17
N VAL A 63 6.86 12.90 -7.08
CA VAL A 63 7.24 13.56 -8.34
C VAL A 63 6.03 13.74 -9.25
N GLU A 64 5.17 12.72 -9.37
CA GLU A 64 3.93 12.79 -10.12
C GLU A 64 3.05 13.95 -9.64
N VAL A 65 2.91 14.11 -8.31
CA VAL A 65 2.22 15.26 -7.72
C VAL A 65 2.85 16.59 -8.12
N PHE A 66 4.18 16.69 -8.04
CA PHE A 66 4.89 17.94 -8.33
C PHE A 66 4.86 18.33 -9.81
N ARG A 67 4.76 17.36 -10.72
CA ARG A 67 4.68 17.57 -12.17
C ARG A 67 3.26 17.73 -12.69
N ASN A 68 2.25 17.44 -11.89
CA ASN A 68 0.87 17.48 -12.32
C ASN A 68 0.39 18.94 -12.44
N PRO A 69 0.01 19.43 -13.63
CA PRO A 69 -0.40 20.83 -13.82
C PRO A 69 -1.71 21.18 -13.10
N ASN A 70 -2.46 20.17 -12.64
CA ASN A 70 -3.70 20.31 -11.92
C ASN A 70 -3.53 20.19 -10.40
N ILE A 71 -2.31 19.99 -9.91
CA ILE A 71 -2.00 20.02 -8.47
C ILE A 71 -1.12 21.23 -8.17
N GLU A 72 -1.68 22.18 -7.43
CA GLU A 72 -0.92 23.29 -6.87
C GLU A 72 -0.35 22.88 -5.51
N LEU A 73 0.95 22.58 -5.49
CA LEU A 73 1.64 22.12 -4.30
C LEU A 73 2.10 23.30 -3.42
N LEU A 74 1.50 23.42 -2.24
CA LEU A 74 1.76 24.47 -1.26
C LEU A 74 2.49 23.86 -0.05
N THR A 75 3.82 23.71 -0.15
CA THR A 75 4.66 23.23 0.96
C THR A 75 5.12 24.35 1.88
N TYR A 76 5.50 24.00 3.10
CA TYR A 76 5.80 24.95 4.18
C TYR A 76 4.65 25.95 4.41
N CYS A 77 3.42 25.45 4.29
CA CYS A 77 2.18 26.21 4.38
C CYS A 77 1.22 25.59 5.40
N GLU A 78 0.40 26.42 6.05
CA GLU A 78 -0.60 25.96 7.04
C GLU A 78 -1.95 26.62 6.80
N VAL A 79 -3.04 25.88 7.04
CA VAL A 79 -4.39 26.44 6.96
C VAL A 79 -4.66 27.30 8.20
N LYS A 80 -5.00 28.57 7.98
CA LYS A 80 -5.23 29.57 9.03
C LYS A 80 -6.71 29.79 9.33
N LYS A 81 -7.55 29.77 8.29
CA LYS A 81 -8.99 30.04 8.40
C LYS A 81 -9.77 29.29 7.33
N VAL A 82 -10.94 28.76 7.69
CA VAL A 82 -11.91 28.16 6.75
C VAL A 82 -13.30 28.73 7.01
N GLU A 83 -13.94 29.22 5.97
CA GLU A 83 -15.30 29.75 5.98
C GLU A 83 -16.12 29.12 4.85
N GLY A 84 -17.45 29.17 4.96
CA GLY A 84 -18.35 28.59 3.96
C GLY A 84 -18.79 27.16 4.25
N ASN A 85 -19.36 26.52 3.22
CA ASN A 85 -20.08 25.25 3.28
C ASN A 85 -19.70 24.33 2.11
N ALA A 86 -20.17 23.08 2.13
CA ALA A 86 -19.94 22.12 1.06
C ALA A 86 -20.27 22.71 -0.32
N GLY A 87 -19.29 22.66 -1.24
CA GLY A 87 -19.39 23.22 -2.59
C GLY A 87 -18.89 24.66 -2.74
N ASP A 88 -18.66 25.40 -1.66
CA ASP A 88 -18.15 26.79 -1.65
C ASP A 88 -17.49 27.12 -0.31
N PHE A 89 -16.24 26.70 -0.15
CA PHE A 89 -15.38 27.07 0.98
C PHE A 89 -14.38 28.15 0.58
N ARG A 90 -14.19 29.12 1.47
CA ARG A 90 -13.10 30.11 1.38
C ARG A 90 -12.04 29.76 2.41
N VAL A 91 -10.81 29.59 1.96
CA VAL A 91 -9.70 29.14 2.79
C VAL A 91 -8.57 30.16 2.74
N THR A 92 -8.07 30.54 3.92
CA THR A 92 -6.85 31.32 4.07
C THR A 92 -5.71 30.40 4.49
N ILE A 93 -4.64 30.38 3.70
CA ILE A 93 -3.43 29.60 3.93
C ILE A 93 -2.28 30.55 4.25
N LEU A 94 -1.56 30.28 5.33
CA LEU A 94 -0.32 30.96 5.67
C LEU A 94 0.84 30.27 4.96
N LYS A 95 1.47 30.96 4.01
CA LYS A 95 2.74 30.56 3.39
C LYS A 95 3.89 31.12 4.22
N LYS A 96 4.67 30.25 4.85
CA LYS A 96 5.82 30.65 5.66
C LYS A 96 7.01 31.02 4.76
N PRO A 97 7.87 31.97 5.16
CA PRO A 97 9.03 32.35 4.38
C PRO A 97 10.08 31.23 4.41
N ARG A 98 10.47 30.72 3.24
CA ARG A 98 11.62 29.82 3.08
C ARG A 98 12.96 30.56 3.13
N TYR A 99 12.91 31.89 2.95
CA TYR A 99 14.01 32.80 2.67
C TYR A 99 14.81 32.42 1.40
N ILE A 100 14.13 31.70 0.50
CA ILE A 100 14.62 31.25 -0.79
C ILE A 100 13.46 31.37 -1.78
N ASP A 101 13.70 32.04 -2.90
CA ASP A 101 12.79 32.12 -4.04
C ASP A 101 12.68 30.74 -4.71
N GLU A 102 11.52 30.13 -4.54
CA GLU A 102 11.21 28.78 -5.05
C GLU A 102 11.29 28.70 -6.58
N SER A 103 11.03 29.79 -7.30
CA SER A 103 11.07 29.82 -8.77
C SER A 103 12.51 29.83 -9.33
N LYS A 104 13.47 30.31 -8.53
CA LYS A 104 14.88 30.41 -8.92
C LYS A 104 15.72 29.27 -8.39
N CYS A 105 15.33 28.67 -7.27
CA CYS A 105 16.11 27.62 -6.62
C CYS A 105 16.30 26.40 -7.53
N LYS A 106 17.56 26.01 -7.77
CA LYS A 106 17.92 24.83 -8.55
C LYS A 106 18.12 23.55 -7.72
N GLY A 107 17.96 23.62 -6.40
CA GLY A 107 18.17 22.46 -5.53
C GLY A 107 19.62 21.96 -5.44
N CYS A 108 20.64 22.75 -5.81
CA CYS A 108 22.04 22.30 -5.90
C CYS A 108 22.74 22.07 -4.55
N GLY A 109 22.30 22.72 -3.48
CA GLY A 109 22.88 22.55 -2.14
C GLY A 109 24.14 23.36 -1.81
N ASP A 110 24.65 24.19 -2.72
CA ASP A 110 25.83 25.05 -2.47
C ASP A 110 25.65 25.96 -1.24
N CYS A 111 24.43 26.48 -1.06
CA CYS A 111 24.07 27.30 0.09
C CYS A 111 24.19 26.55 1.42
N ALA A 112 23.82 25.26 1.44
CA ALA A 112 23.92 24.41 2.62
C ALA A 112 25.37 24.03 2.89
N SER A 113 26.12 23.57 1.87
CA SER A 113 27.51 23.12 2.04
C SER A 113 28.41 24.23 2.60
N LYS A 114 28.24 25.47 2.13
CA LYS A 114 29.03 26.64 2.54
C LYS A 114 28.48 27.39 3.77
N CYS A 115 27.34 26.96 4.33
CA CYS A 115 26.80 27.60 5.53
C CYS A 115 27.78 27.41 6.72
N PRO A 116 28.21 28.50 7.39
CA PRO A 116 29.22 28.45 8.45
C PRO A 116 28.62 28.12 9.82
N LYS A 117 27.29 27.97 9.93
CA LYS A 117 26.64 27.59 11.19
C LYS A 117 27.06 26.18 11.58
N ILE A 118 27.33 25.98 12.88
CA ILE A 118 27.56 24.67 13.49
C ILE A 118 26.37 23.75 13.20
N GLU A 119 26.68 22.51 12.87
CA GLU A 119 25.68 21.47 12.67
C GLU A 119 24.73 21.33 13.86
N VAL A 120 23.44 21.32 13.58
CA VAL A 120 22.35 21.13 14.55
C VAL A 120 21.63 19.81 14.30
N PRO A 121 20.86 19.28 15.26
CA PRO A 121 20.06 18.08 15.05
C PRO A 121 19.11 18.20 13.85
N ASN A 122 19.06 17.15 13.02
CA ASN A 122 18.13 17.04 11.91
C ASN A 122 16.80 16.43 12.39
N LEU A 123 15.73 17.22 12.33
CA LEU A 123 14.38 16.78 12.71
C LEU A 123 13.87 15.60 11.86
N PHE A 124 14.25 15.52 10.58
CA PHE A 124 13.85 14.41 9.71
C PHE A 124 14.52 13.09 10.12
N ASP A 125 15.74 13.17 10.64
CA ASP A 125 16.48 12.02 11.18
C ASP A 125 16.22 11.81 12.67
N MET A 126 15.08 12.31 13.19
CA MET A 126 14.68 12.17 14.59
C MET A 126 15.77 12.66 15.57
N ASN A 127 16.49 13.72 15.20
CA ASN A 127 17.60 14.32 15.95
C ASN A 127 18.89 13.48 16.05
N LEU A 128 18.95 12.30 15.42
CA LEU A 128 20.18 11.50 15.34
C LEU A 128 21.17 12.10 14.33
N GLY A 129 20.64 12.59 13.20
CA GLY A 129 21.42 13.23 12.14
C GLY A 129 21.71 14.70 12.41
N LYS A 130 22.56 15.28 11.56
CA LYS A 130 22.97 16.67 11.64
C LYS A 130 22.62 17.44 10.37
N ARG A 131 22.27 18.72 10.50
CA ARG A 131 22.00 19.64 9.39
C ARG A 131 22.55 21.04 9.68
N LYS A 132 22.60 21.89 8.65
CA LYS A 132 22.95 23.31 8.78
C LYS A 132 21.70 24.20 8.72
N SER A 133 21.87 25.52 8.86
CA SER A 133 20.75 26.48 8.77
C SER A 133 20.09 26.50 7.40
N ALA A 134 20.89 26.46 6.33
CA ALA A 134 20.38 26.19 4.99
C ALA A 134 20.38 24.68 4.78
N TYR A 135 19.23 24.10 4.45
CA TYR A 135 19.08 22.66 4.33
C TYR A 135 17.94 22.28 3.38
N ILE A 136 17.88 20.99 3.04
CA ILE A 136 16.73 20.33 2.43
C ILE A 136 16.36 19.16 3.36
N PRO A 137 15.07 18.83 3.58
CA PRO A 137 14.68 17.86 4.62
C PRO A 137 15.30 16.47 4.46
N PHE A 138 15.33 15.97 3.23
CA PHE A 138 15.95 14.69 2.84
C PHE A 138 16.28 14.74 1.33
N PRO A 139 17.13 13.84 0.81
CA PRO A 139 17.65 13.96 -0.57
C PRO A 139 16.57 13.97 -1.66
N GLN A 140 15.52 13.16 -1.52
CA GLN A 140 14.41 13.04 -2.48
C GLN A 140 13.22 13.95 -2.14
N ALA A 141 13.45 15.03 -1.38
CA ALA A 141 12.41 15.95 -0.99
C ALA A 141 11.73 16.58 -2.22
N VAL A 142 10.40 16.75 -2.12
CA VAL A 142 9.56 17.34 -3.15
C VAL A 142 8.71 18.45 -2.52
N PRO A 143 8.81 19.70 -3.00
CA PRO A 143 9.68 20.16 -4.09
C PRO A 143 11.17 20.11 -3.71
N PRO A 144 12.09 20.02 -4.70
CA PRO A 144 13.54 20.01 -4.45
C PRO A 144 14.08 21.42 -4.13
N VAL A 145 13.47 22.09 -3.16
CA VAL A 145 13.75 23.48 -2.80
C VAL A 145 14.29 23.55 -1.39
N TYR A 146 15.49 24.14 -1.26
CA TYR A 146 16.11 24.41 0.02
C TYR A 146 15.31 25.42 0.83
N LEU A 147 15.55 25.48 2.14
CA LEU A 147 15.06 26.54 3.00
C LEU A 147 16.14 26.97 3.99
N ILE A 148 15.99 28.17 4.53
CA ILE A 148 16.82 28.67 5.63
C ILE A 148 15.99 28.66 6.90
N ASP A 149 16.51 27.98 7.92
CA ASP A 149 15.95 28.01 9.26
C ASP A 149 16.20 29.39 9.91
N PRO A 150 15.16 30.22 10.12
CA PRO A 150 15.33 31.55 10.66
C PRO A 150 15.85 31.53 12.09
N GLU A 151 15.47 30.55 12.91
CA GLU A 151 15.86 30.47 14.33
C GLU A 151 17.36 30.18 14.50
N LEU A 152 18.00 29.64 13.47
CA LEU A 152 19.42 29.28 13.51
C LEU A 152 20.32 30.20 12.69
N CYS A 153 19.76 30.86 11.68
CA CYS A 153 20.50 31.66 10.70
C CYS A 153 21.13 32.90 11.34
N LEU A 154 22.45 33.02 11.21
CA LEU A 154 23.21 34.17 11.75
C LEU A 154 22.92 35.49 11.01
N LYS A 155 22.47 35.43 9.74
CA LYS A 155 22.09 36.64 9.00
C LYS A 155 20.73 37.16 9.49
N ILE A 156 19.74 36.28 9.60
CA ILE A 156 18.38 36.64 10.02
C ILE A 156 18.36 37.08 11.50
N ASN A 157 18.98 36.32 12.40
CA ASN A 157 18.90 36.63 13.84
C ASN A 157 19.91 37.67 14.34
N LYS A 158 21.06 37.81 13.66
CA LYS A 158 22.17 38.65 14.15
C LYS A 158 22.71 39.65 13.11
N GLY A 159 22.26 39.60 11.86
CA GLY A 159 22.71 40.52 10.80
C GLY A 159 24.12 40.27 10.22
N VAL A 160 24.90 39.34 10.78
CA VAL A 160 26.37 39.24 10.57
C VAL A 160 26.85 38.21 9.52
N CYS A 161 25.96 37.53 8.79
CA CYS A 161 26.32 36.51 7.78
C CYS A 161 25.82 36.86 6.36
N GLY A 162 25.89 35.92 5.42
CA GLY A 162 25.48 36.10 4.02
C GLY A 162 26.21 35.20 3.01
N VAL A 163 26.98 34.21 3.48
CA VAL A 163 27.78 33.31 2.62
C VAL A 163 26.89 32.56 1.63
N CYS A 164 25.74 32.03 2.09
CA CYS A 164 24.80 31.30 1.22
C CYS A 164 24.30 32.15 0.04
N ALA A 165 24.05 33.45 0.24
CA ALA A 165 23.66 34.35 -0.85
C ALA A 165 24.80 34.58 -1.84
N LYS A 166 26.05 34.73 -1.38
CA LYS A 166 27.23 34.95 -2.23
C LYS A 166 27.56 33.74 -3.12
N VAL A 167 27.30 32.53 -2.65
CA VAL A 167 27.61 31.29 -3.40
C VAL A 167 26.45 30.81 -4.27
N CYS A 168 25.25 31.34 -4.07
CA CYS A 168 24.07 30.95 -4.84
C CYS A 168 24.10 31.59 -6.23
N GLN A 169 24.56 30.84 -7.22
CA GLN A 169 24.62 31.31 -8.62
C GLN A 169 23.25 31.67 -9.21
N ALA A 170 22.19 31.02 -8.72
CA ALA A 170 20.81 31.29 -9.15
C ALA A 170 20.19 32.54 -8.49
N GLU A 171 20.91 33.21 -7.58
CA GLU A 171 20.44 34.39 -6.86
C GLU A 171 19.07 34.19 -6.18
N ALA A 172 18.87 32.98 -5.64
CA ALA A 172 17.59 32.58 -5.05
C ALA A 172 17.43 32.96 -3.58
N ILE A 173 18.49 33.36 -2.86
CA ILE A 173 18.40 33.65 -1.43
C ILE A 173 17.77 35.04 -1.19
N ASP A 174 16.69 35.08 -0.42
CA ASP A 174 16.00 36.31 -0.02
C ASP A 174 15.73 36.31 1.49
N PHE A 175 16.57 37.01 2.27
CA PHE A 175 16.44 37.11 3.72
C PHE A 175 15.27 38.00 4.19
N GLU A 176 14.71 38.81 3.31
CA GLU A 176 13.63 39.76 3.64
C GLU A 176 12.24 39.19 3.32
N GLN A 177 12.16 37.93 2.87
CA GLN A 177 10.92 37.25 2.57
C GLN A 177 9.99 37.23 3.81
N LYS A 178 8.75 37.67 3.63
CA LYS A 178 7.73 37.73 4.69
C LYS A 178 6.70 36.62 4.53
N PRO A 179 6.04 36.18 5.62
CA PRO A 179 4.87 35.31 5.53
C PRO A 179 3.78 35.94 4.65
N GLN A 180 3.07 35.12 3.87
CA GLN A 180 2.02 35.57 2.95
C GLN A 180 0.72 34.80 3.22
N ASP A 181 -0.41 35.50 3.20
CA ASP A 181 -1.73 34.86 3.22
C ASP A 181 -2.17 34.58 1.77
N VAL A 182 -2.40 33.31 1.44
CA VAL A 182 -2.95 32.84 0.17
C VAL A 182 -4.43 32.57 0.36
N LEU A 183 -5.29 33.16 -0.48
CA LEU A 183 -6.73 32.97 -0.43
C LEU A 183 -7.19 32.04 -1.55
N LEU A 184 -7.89 30.97 -1.19
CA LEU A 184 -8.40 29.97 -2.12
C LEU A 184 -9.91 29.77 -1.95
N ASN A 185 -10.61 29.50 -3.04
CA ASN A 185 -11.97 28.98 -3.03
C ASN A 185 -11.94 27.51 -3.46
N VAL A 186 -12.60 26.62 -2.72
CA VAL A 186 -12.63 25.17 -2.99
C VAL A 186 -14.00 24.57 -2.71
N GLY A 187 -14.38 23.53 -3.43
CA GLY A 187 -15.67 22.85 -3.29
C GLY A 187 -15.68 21.83 -2.14
N ALA A 188 -14.53 21.23 -1.85
CA ALA A 188 -14.36 20.26 -0.77
C ALA A 188 -12.98 20.38 -0.10
N ILE A 189 -12.90 19.89 1.13
CA ILE A 189 -11.66 19.83 1.91
C ILE A 189 -11.41 18.38 2.35
N VAL A 190 -10.19 17.89 2.19
CA VAL A 190 -9.73 16.59 2.69
C VAL A 190 -8.66 16.80 3.75
N VAL A 191 -8.82 16.18 4.91
CA VAL A 191 -7.86 16.20 6.01
C VAL A 191 -7.07 14.89 6.00
N SER A 192 -5.74 14.99 5.87
CA SER A 192 -4.81 13.85 5.77
C SER A 192 -3.52 14.10 6.54
N THR A 193 -3.61 14.69 7.73
CA THR A 193 -2.47 15.19 8.52
C THR A 193 -1.54 14.12 9.08
N GLY A 194 -1.94 12.84 9.08
CA GLY A 194 -1.11 11.73 9.53
C GLY A 194 -1.06 11.56 11.05
N PHE A 195 0.13 11.23 11.57
CA PHE A 195 0.37 10.93 12.99
C PHE A 195 1.77 11.34 13.44
N ASP A 196 1.96 11.39 14.77
CA ASP A 196 3.24 11.55 15.44
C ASP A 196 3.55 10.37 16.38
N MET A 197 4.82 10.24 16.77
CA MET A 197 5.36 9.15 17.59
C MET A 197 6.21 9.71 18.75
N PRO A 198 5.57 10.29 19.80
CA PRO A 198 6.26 11.09 20.80
C PRO A 198 6.90 10.24 21.90
N ALA A 199 8.07 9.66 21.62
CA ALA A 199 8.80 8.83 22.59
C ALA A 199 9.22 9.60 23.86
N HIS A 200 9.49 10.90 23.76
CA HIS A 200 9.85 11.77 24.89
C HIS A 200 8.75 11.94 25.95
N ASN A 201 7.51 11.54 25.65
CA ASN A 201 6.39 11.57 26.60
C ASN A 201 6.28 10.30 27.44
N LEU A 202 7.11 9.29 27.19
CA LEU A 202 7.13 8.05 27.96
C LEU A 202 7.72 8.28 29.36
N SER A 203 7.20 7.55 30.36
CA SER A 203 7.79 7.59 31.71
C SER A 203 9.22 7.03 31.73
N SER A 204 9.97 7.40 32.77
CA SER A 204 11.36 6.97 32.97
C SER A 204 11.56 5.46 33.03
N ARG A 205 10.50 4.67 33.29
CA ARG A 205 10.58 3.20 33.30
C ARG A 205 11.04 2.61 31.97
N TRP A 206 10.81 3.32 30.86
CA TRP A 206 11.24 2.86 29.54
C TRP A 206 12.67 3.23 29.19
N GLY A 207 13.35 4.02 30.02
CA GLY A 207 14.75 4.38 29.82
C GLY A 207 15.02 5.26 28.58
N TYR A 208 14.01 5.89 27.96
CA TYR A 208 14.20 6.67 26.73
C TYR A 208 15.17 7.87 26.87
N SER A 209 15.53 8.26 28.09
CA SER A 209 16.59 9.24 28.34
C SER A 209 18.01 8.71 28.11
N TYR A 210 18.19 7.40 28.00
CA TYR A 210 19.49 6.77 27.74
C TYR A 210 19.79 6.75 26.24
N ASP A 211 21.04 7.02 25.86
CA ASP A 211 21.47 7.16 24.46
C ASP A 211 21.12 5.92 23.61
N ASN A 212 21.23 4.73 24.20
CA ASN A 212 21.01 3.44 23.52
C ASN A 212 19.55 2.93 23.58
N VAL A 213 18.62 3.74 24.08
CA VAL A 213 17.19 3.47 24.01
C VAL A 213 16.58 4.39 22.95
N VAL A 214 16.24 3.81 21.80
CA VAL A 214 15.67 4.55 20.67
C VAL A 214 14.22 4.16 20.45
N SER A 215 13.42 5.07 19.92
CA SER A 215 12.11 4.77 19.35
C SER A 215 12.24 4.01 18.04
N ALA A 216 11.19 3.30 17.64
CA ALA A 216 11.17 2.60 16.35
C ALA A 216 11.39 3.55 15.16
N MET A 217 10.90 4.79 15.22
CA MET A 217 11.14 5.78 14.15
C MET A 217 12.60 6.24 14.09
N GLU A 218 13.29 6.38 15.24
CA GLU A 218 14.74 6.63 15.26
C GLU A 218 15.48 5.43 14.68
N TYR A 219 15.06 4.21 15.01
CA TYR A 219 15.64 2.99 14.46
C TYR A 219 15.42 2.85 12.94
N GLU A 220 14.28 3.27 12.40
CA GLU A 220 14.07 3.39 10.95
C GLU A 220 15.11 4.30 10.29
N ARG A 221 15.48 5.42 10.95
CA ARG A 221 16.53 6.31 10.45
C ARG A 221 17.91 5.67 10.54
N ILE A 222 18.20 4.90 11.59
CA ILE A 222 19.44 4.11 11.70
C ILE A 222 19.57 3.11 10.54
N LEU A 223 18.50 2.36 10.24
CA LEU A 223 18.46 1.37 9.16
C LEU A 223 18.52 2.00 7.76
N CYS A 224 18.06 3.24 7.61
CA CYS A 224 17.93 3.86 6.29
C CYS A 224 19.30 4.22 5.69
N ALA A 225 19.50 3.85 4.41
CA ALA A 225 20.71 4.20 3.64
C ALA A 225 20.96 5.72 3.52
N SER A 226 19.90 6.53 3.55
CA SER A 226 19.99 8.01 3.55
C SER A 226 19.92 8.61 4.96
N GLY A 227 19.94 7.76 5.99
CA GLY A 227 19.92 8.15 7.38
C GLY A 227 21.30 8.50 7.93
N PRO A 228 21.36 8.88 9.22
CA PRO A 228 22.56 9.41 9.88
C PRO A 228 23.75 8.44 9.89
N PHE A 229 23.50 7.13 9.89
CA PHE A 229 24.52 6.09 9.94
C PHE A 229 24.68 5.36 8.59
N GLY A 230 24.14 5.89 7.49
CA GLY A 230 24.30 5.31 6.16
C GLY A 230 23.72 3.91 5.98
N GLY A 231 22.79 3.49 6.86
CA GLY A 231 22.20 2.16 6.90
C GLY A 231 22.97 1.13 7.74
N HIS A 232 24.06 1.53 8.41
CA HIS A 232 24.77 0.68 9.36
C HIS A 232 24.07 0.68 10.72
N VAL A 233 23.88 -0.51 11.29
CA VAL A 233 23.23 -0.70 12.59
C VAL A 233 24.23 -0.36 13.71
N LEU A 234 24.21 0.89 14.19
CA LEU A 234 25.15 1.40 15.18
C LEU A 234 24.43 1.95 16.41
N ARG A 235 25.05 1.76 17.59
CA ARG A 235 24.62 2.35 18.86
C ARG A 235 24.79 3.88 18.82
N PRO A 236 23.79 4.67 19.21
CA PRO A 236 23.93 6.13 19.25
C PRO A 236 25.03 6.63 20.20
N SER A 237 25.32 5.90 21.29
CA SER A 237 26.26 6.36 22.32
C SER A 237 27.72 6.35 21.88
N ASP A 238 28.14 5.34 21.11
CA ASP A 238 29.54 5.05 20.82
C ASP A 238 29.80 4.61 19.37
N GLN A 239 28.75 4.54 18.53
CA GLN A 239 28.81 4.12 17.14
C GLN A 239 29.40 2.73 16.91
N THR A 240 29.24 1.83 17.88
CA THR A 240 29.60 0.42 17.75
C THR A 240 28.40 -0.42 17.30
N GLU A 241 28.66 -1.54 16.61
CA GLU A 241 27.63 -2.49 16.18
C GLU A 241 27.10 -3.28 17.38
N PRO A 242 25.79 -3.27 17.69
CA PRO A 242 25.23 -3.95 18.84
C PRO A 242 25.11 -5.47 18.62
N GLU A 243 25.59 -6.30 19.56
CA GLU A 243 25.43 -7.76 19.45
C GLU A 243 23.99 -8.19 19.78
N LYS A 244 23.35 -7.56 20.77
CA LYS A 244 21.98 -7.88 21.22
C LYS A 244 21.07 -6.66 21.13
N ILE A 245 20.03 -6.77 20.31
CA ILE A 245 19.01 -5.72 20.14
C ILE A 245 17.68 -6.21 20.67
N ALA A 246 17.10 -5.45 21.59
CA ALA A 246 15.81 -5.75 22.20
C ALA A 246 14.72 -4.80 21.68
N PHE A 247 13.73 -5.35 20.99
CA PHE A 247 12.55 -4.64 20.53
C PHE A 247 11.42 -4.78 21.55
N VAL A 248 10.96 -3.67 22.12
CA VAL A 248 9.94 -3.65 23.17
C VAL A 248 8.61 -3.19 22.58
N GLN A 249 7.64 -4.11 22.52
CA GLN A 249 6.30 -3.82 22.01
C GLN A 249 5.45 -3.04 22.99
N CYS A 250 4.54 -2.22 22.45
CA CYS A 250 3.51 -1.54 23.21
C CYS A 250 4.08 -0.62 24.32
N ALA A 251 5.26 -0.03 24.12
CA ALA A 251 5.81 0.94 25.05
C ALA A 251 4.86 2.17 25.11
N GLY A 252 4.16 2.34 26.24
CA GLY A 252 3.11 3.37 26.42
C GLY A 252 1.84 3.19 25.56
N SER A 253 1.64 2.06 24.88
CA SER A 253 0.40 1.75 24.15
C SER A 253 -0.34 0.62 24.83
N ARG A 254 -1.68 0.62 24.76
CA ARG A 254 -2.54 -0.33 25.49
C ARG A 254 -2.28 -0.30 27.00
N ASP A 255 -1.82 0.84 27.50
CA ASP A 255 -1.55 1.06 28.91
C ASP A 255 -2.57 2.09 29.45
N LEU A 256 -3.17 1.77 30.60
CA LEU A 256 -4.14 2.65 31.27
C LEU A 256 -3.47 3.67 32.20
N HIS A 257 -2.21 3.43 32.58
CA HIS A 257 -1.48 4.26 33.51
C HIS A 257 -0.66 5.34 32.80
N GLU A 258 -0.32 5.16 31.53
CA GLU A 258 0.41 6.16 30.74
C GLU A 258 0.19 6.01 29.22
N GLY A 259 0.62 7.03 28.47
CA GLY A 259 0.58 7.02 27.01
C GLY A 259 -0.85 6.96 26.46
N VAL A 260 -1.21 5.85 25.80
CA VAL A 260 -2.53 5.66 25.20
C VAL A 260 -3.17 4.32 25.55
N SER A 261 -4.48 4.34 25.79
CA SER A 261 -5.26 3.13 26.16
C SER A 261 -5.47 2.16 24.99
N TYR A 262 -5.13 2.57 23.77
CA TYR A 262 -5.48 1.87 22.55
C TYR A 262 -4.30 1.22 21.83
N CYS A 263 -4.60 0.41 20.81
CA CYS A 263 -3.60 -0.23 19.97
C CYS A 263 -3.25 0.60 18.73
N SER A 264 -1.96 0.91 18.57
CA SER A 264 -1.39 1.60 17.41
C SER A 264 -1.35 0.76 16.12
N SER A 265 -1.82 -0.49 16.15
CA SER A 265 -2.12 -1.38 15.01
C SER A 265 -0.97 -1.84 14.12
N VAL A 266 0.10 -1.05 13.94
CA VAL A 266 1.20 -1.36 13.01
C VAL A 266 2.49 -1.82 13.72
N CYS A 267 2.57 -1.68 15.04
CA CYS A 267 3.78 -1.91 15.83
C CYS A 267 4.37 -3.31 15.72
N CYS A 268 3.54 -4.34 15.85
CA CYS A 268 4.00 -5.72 15.72
C CYS A 268 4.61 -5.99 14.34
N MET A 269 4.13 -5.29 13.30
CA MET A 269 4.55 -5.51 11.93
C MET A 269 5.81 -4.73 11.57
N TYR A 270 5.92 -3.46 11.95
CA TYR A 270 7.18 -2.73 11.71
C TYR A 270 8.31 -3.32 12.55
N THR A 271 8.07 -3.87 13.74
CA THR A 271 9.14 -4.53 14.50
C THR A 271 9.59 -5.83 13.86
N ALA A 272 8.66 -6.66 13.36
CA ALA A 272 9.05 -7.84 12.61
C ALA A 272 9.92 -7.47 11.40
N LYS A 273 9.58 -6.37 10.72
CA LYS A 273 10.35 -5.82 9.61
C LYS A 273 11.71 -5.30 10.05
N GLU A 274 11.77 -4.43 11.04
CA GLU A 274 13.02 -3.89 11.59
C GLU A 274 13.97 -5.01 12.02
N ALA A 275 13.47 -6.06 12.67
CA ALA A 275 14.28 -7.21 13.06
C ALA A 275 14.81 -8.01 11.85
N ILE A 276 14.00 -8.20 10.80
CA ILE A 276 14.44 -8.83 9.54
C ILE A 276 15.51 -7.97 8.85
N ILE A 277 15.25 -6.67 8.66
CA ILE A 277 16.20 -5.76 8.00
C ILE A 277 17.50 -5.62 8.80
N THR A 278 17.41 -5.63 10.13
CA THR A 278 18.61 -5.67 11.00
C THR A 278 19.49 -6.87 10.66
N LYS A 279 18.89 -8.06 10.50
CA LYS A 279 19.61 -9.28 10.13
C LYS A 279 20.20 -9.24 8.73
N GLU A 280 19.60 -8.50 7.81
CA GLU A 280 20.13 -8.28 6.45
C GLU A 280 21.28 -7.25 6.46
N HIS A 281 21.28 -6.30 7.39
CA HIS A 281 22.30 -5.24 7.48
C HIS A 281 23.48 -5.62 8.38
N SER A 282 23.27 -6.50 9.36
CA SER A 282 24.25 -6.93 10.36
C SER A 282 24.07 -8.43 10.66
N GLU A 283 25.08 -9.22 10.31
CA GLU A 283 25.12 -10.66 10.60
C GLU A 283 25.35 -10.94 12.10
N ASN A 284 26.07 -10.03 12.78
CA ASN A 284 26.44 -10.18 14.19
C ASN A 284 25.28 -9.88 15.15
N SER A 285 24.35 -9.01 14.75
CA SER A 285 23.22 -8.60 15.59
C SER A 285 22.22 -9.74 15.82
N LYS A 286 21.86 -9.98 17.08
CA LYS A 286 20.79 -10.89 17.50
C LYS A 286 19.58 -10.07 17.94
N CYS A 287 18.42 -10.38 17.35
CA CYS A 287 17.18 -9.63 17.60
C CYS A 287 16.25 -10.40 18.55
N PHE A 288 15.73 -9.69 19.54
CA PHE A 288 14.83 -10.20 20.57
C PHE A 288 13.60 -9.30 20.69
N VAL A 289 12.39 -9.85 20.62
CA VAL A 289 11.13 -9.10 20.62
C VAL A 289 10.35 -9.40 21.90
N PHE A 290 10.15 -8.39 22.75
CA PHE A 290 9.39 -8.47 24.00
C PHE A 290 7.96 -7.97 23.75
N ARG A 291 6.94 -8.83 23.96
CA ARG A 291 5.56 -8.51 23.59
C ARG A 291 4.50 -9.11 24.51
N HIS A 292 3.31 -8.51 24.50
CA HIS A 292 2.10 -9.08 25.11
C HIS A 292 1.37 -10.04 24.16
N ASP A 293 0.97 -9.53 22.99
CA ASP A 293 0.27 -10.25 21.92
C ASP A 293 0.87 -9.87 20.57
N ILE A 294 0.79 -10.76 19.59
CA ILE A 294 1.07 -10.43 18.19
C ILE A 294 -0.23 -9.99 17.50
N ARG A 295 -0.29 -8.74 17.01
CA ARG A 295 -1.42 -8.19 16.25
C ARG A 295 -1.08 -8.03 14.76
N ALA A 296 -1.36 -9.08 14.01
CA ALA A 296 -1.00 -9.25 12.60
C ALA A 296 -2.28 -9.51 11.77
N TYR A 297 -3.06 -8.45 11.55
CA TYR A 297 -4.43 -8.54 11.05
C TYR A 297 -4.56 -8.44 9.52
N GLY A 298 -3.54 -7.95 8.82
CA GLY A 298 -3.52 -7.76 7.38
C GLY A 298 -3.16 -9.04 6.60
N LYS A 299 -3.26 -8.96 5.27
CA LYS A 299 -2.91 -10.06 4.36
C LYS A 299 -1.43 -10.43 4.50
N ASN A 300 -1.15 -11.71 4.72
CA ASN A 300 0.18 -12.27 4.96
C ASN A 300 0.94 -11.70 6.18
N PHE A 301 0.28 -10.95 7.07
CA PHE A 301 0.97 -10.32 8.20
C PHE A 301 1.44 -11.35 9.23
N TYR A 302 0.61 -12.35 9.52
CA TYR A 302 0.97 -13.37 10.50
C TYR A 302 2.14 -14.21 9.99
N GLU A 303 2.09 -14.63 8.73
CA GLU A 303 3.15 -15.36 8.06
C GLU A 303 4.46 -14.56 8.03
N PHE A 304 4.40 -13.24 7.86
CA PHE A 304 5.57 -12.38 7.94
C PHE A 304 6.21 -12.39 9.34
N THR A 305 5.43 -12.44 10.42
CA THR A 305 5.97 -12.63 11.78
C THR A 305 6.54 -14.04 12.01
N GLN A 306 6.02 -15.06 11.31
CA GLN A 306 6.58 -16.41 11.35
C GLN A 306 7.92 -16.47 10.60
N ARG A 307 8.01 -15.82 9.43
CA ARG A 307 9.25 -15.67 8.67
C ARG A 307 10.35 -15.03 9.50
N ALA A 308 10.06 -13.96 10.24
CA ALA A 308 11.04 -13.35 11.16
C ALA A 308 11.60 -14.36 12.18
N GLN A 309 10.75 -15.23 12.73
CA GLN A 309 11.15 -16.23 13.74
C GLN A 309 11.91 -17.41 13.12
N GLN A 310 11.40 -17.96 12.02
CA GLN A 310 11.85 -19.23 11.44
C GLN A 310 13.03 -19.07 10.49
N GLU A 311 13.02 -18.04 9.63
CA GLU A 311 14.07 -17.82 8.61
C GLU A 311 15.20 -16.93 9.14
N TYR A 312 14.88 -15.93 9.98
CA TYR A 312 15.86 -14.93 10.47
C TYR A 312 16.26 -15.14 11.95
N GLY A 313 15.72 -16.17 12.61
CA GLY A 313 16.08 -16.54 13.98
C GLY A 313 15.73 -15.50 15.04
N VAL A 314 14.77 -14.60 14.77
CA VAL A 314 14.33 -13.58 15.72
C VAL A 314 13.57 -14.24 16.88
N LYS A 315 13.99 -14.00 18.12
CA LYS A 315 13.39 -14.63 19.29
C LYS A 315 12.28 -13.75 19.87
N TYR A 316 11.10 -14.32 20.10
CA TYR A 316 9.95 -13.61 20.65
C TYR A 316 9.69 -14.07 22.09
N PHE A 317 9.69 -13.12 23.03
CA PHE A 317 9.33 -13.33 24.42
C PHE A 317 7.93 -12.79 24.70
N GLN A 318 7.14 -13.56 25.42
CA GLN A 318 5.85 -13.11 25.93
C GLN A 318 6.05 -12.53 27.32
N THR A 319 6.00 -11.21 27.45
CA THR A 319 6.45 -10.54 28.68
C THR A 319 5.66 -9.29 28.99
N LYS A 320 5.82 -8.83 30.24
CA LYS A 320 5.48 -7.47 30.67
C LYS A 320 6.74 -6.79 31.20
N ILE A 321 7.10 -5.65 30.62
CA ILE A 321 8.29 -4.89 31.04
C ILE A 321 7.99 -4.10 32.30
N SER A 322 8.88 -4.22 33.30
CA SER A 322 8.81 -3.50 34.57
C SER A 322 9.58 -2.17 34.47
N LYS A 323 10.88 -2.24 34.13
CA LYS A 323 11.76 -1.09 33.94
C LYS A 323 12.96 -1.43 33.06
N ILE A 324 13.60 -0.41 32.50
CA ILE A 324 14.88 -0.48 31.79
C ILE A 324 15.88 0.41 32.51
N GLU A 325 17.08 -0.12 32.77
CA GLU A 325 18.18 0.58 33.44
C GLU A 325 19.43 0.56 32.56
N GLU A 326 20.27 1.58 32.66
CA GLU A 326 21.56 1.66 31.96
C GLU A 326 22.72 1.33 32.92
N GLU A 327 23.66 0.52 32.44
CA GLU A 327 24.92 0.27 33.14
C GLU A 327 25.92 1.43 32.89
N PRO A 328 26.46 2.08 33.94
CA PRO A 328 27.23 3.31 33.79
C PRO A 328 28.51 3.23 32.95
N GLU A 329 29.20 2.07 32.94
CA GLU A 329 30.49 1.92 32.25
C GLU A 329 30.31 1.50 30.78
N SER A 330 29.53 0.45 30.54
CA SER A 330 29.28 -0.14 29.21
C SER A 330 28.24 0.63 28.40
N LYS A 331 27.37 1.40 29.07
CA LYS A 331 26.10 1.93 28.52
C LYS A 331 25.20 0.83 27.92
N ASP A 332 25.36 -0.40 28.38
CA ASP A 332 24.44 -1.50 28.06
C ASP A 332 23.16 -1.36 28.91
N LEU A 333 22.10 -2.03 28.48
CA LEU A 333 20.76 -1.87 29.00
C LEU A 333 20.28 -3.15 29.65
N LEU A 334 19.84 -3.05 30.90
CA LEU A 334 19.23 -4.12 31.66
C LEU A 334 17.70 -3.99 31.64
N ILE A 335 17.04 -4.95 31.00
CA ILE A 335 15.59 -5.00 30.89
C ILE A 335 15.05 -5.93 31.97
N HIS A 336 14.24 -5.39 32.88
CA HIS A 336 13.55 -6.15 33.92
C HIS A 336 12.14 -6.49 33.42
N PHE A 337 11.81 -7.78 33.36
CA PHE A 337 10.51 -8.21 32.83
C PHE A 337 9.94 -9.42 33.56
N GLU A 338 8.61 -9.52 33.54
CA GLU A 338 7.89 -10.73 33.92
C GLU A 338 7.76 -11.62 32.69
N ASN A 339 8.27 -12.85 32.76
CA ASN A 339 8.08 -13.86 31.74
C ASN A 339 6.67 -14.45 31.90
N LEU A 340 5.74 -14.04 31.04
CA LEU A 340 4.35 -14.47 31.14
C LEU A 340 4.16 -15.94 30.75
N LYS A 341 5.19 -16.62 30.23
CA LYS A 341 5.15 -18.07 30.10
C LYS A 341 5.45 -18.72 31.45
N THR A 342 6.53 -18.36 32.13
CA THR A 342 6.94 -19.06 33.38
C THR A 342 6.37 -18.48 34.66
N GLY A 343 5.88 -17.23 34.63
CA GLY A 343 5.49 -16.45 35.81
C GLY A 343 6.68 -15.90 36.59
N GLU A 344 7.92 -16.10 36.11
CA GLU A 344 9.14 -15.66 36.79
C GLU A 344 9.54 -14.24 36.37
N PHE A 345 10.21 -13.53 37.28
CA PHE A 345 10.83 -12.24 36.98
C PHE A 345 12.28 -12.47 36.55
N ASP A 346 12.60 -12.04 35.33
CA ASP A 346 13.89 -12.23 34.69
C ASP A 346 14.50 -10.89 34.25
N ASN A 347 15.81 -10.93 34.00
CA ASN A 347 16.58 -9.81 33.49
C ASN A 347 17.22 -10.16 32.15
N PHE A 348 17.28 -9.19 31.24
CA PHE A 348 17.92 -9.36 29.93
C PHE A 348 18.88 -8.19 29.63
N HIS A 349 20.13 -8.51 29.32
CA HIS A 349 21.13 -7.53 28.87
C HIS A 349 21.05 -7.32 27.36
N ALA A 350 20.90 -6.06 26.93
CA ALA A 350 20.88 -5.63 25.54
C ALA A 350 21.88 -4.48 25.31
N ASN A 351 22.48 -4.42 24.13
CA ASN A 351 23.35 -3.29 23.74
C ASN A 351 22.55 -2.12 23.16
N LEU A 352 21.36 -2.40 22.63
CA LEU A 352 20.43 -1.42 22.07
C LEU A 352 18.98 -1.85 22.36
N VAL A 353 18.14 -0.91 22.77
CA VAL A 353 16.69 -1.13 22.94
C VAL A 353 15.91 -0.28 21.95
N VAL A 354 14.96 -0.89 21.26
CA VAL A 354 14.06 -0.23 20.31
C VAL A 354 12.63 -0.25 20.86
N LEU A 355 12.09 0.93 21.17
CA LEU A 355 10.76 1.10 21.74
C LEU A 355 9.71 1.28 20.64
N ALA A 356 8.73 0.37 20.59
CA ALA A 356 7.53 0.55 19.79
C ALA A 356 6.53 1.46 20.53
N THR A 357 6.75 2.78 20.38
CA THR A 357 6.01 3.83 21.10
C THR A 357 4.62 4.13 20.49
N PRO A 358 3.77 4.92 21.17
CA PRO A 358 2.40 5.16 20.71
C PRO A 358 2.34 6.02 19.44
N LEU A 359 1.39 5.69 18.57
CA LEU A 359 1.06 6.51 17.42
C LEU A 359 -0.16 7.36 17.75
N VAL A 360 0.01 8.68 17.73
CA VAL A 360 -0.96 9.67 18.18
C VAL A 360 -1.32 10.66 17.06
N PRO A 361 -2.45 11.39 17.16
CA PRO A 361 -2.77 12.43 16.19
C PRO A 361 -1.62 13.45 16.06
N SER A 362 -1.33 13.89 14.83
CA SER A 362 -0.24 14.85 14.61
C SER A 362 -0.43 16.13 15.43
N GLN A 363 0.67 16.72 15.87
CA GLN A 363 0.71 18.02 16.53
C GLN A 363 -0.04 19.05 15.69
N GLY A 364 -0.86 19.89 16.34
CA GLY A 364 -1.71 20.87 15.66
C GLY A 364 -3.08 20.34 15.19
N SER A 365 -3.36 19.02 15.25
CA SER A 365 -4.67 18.47 14.86
C SER A 365 -5.84 19.08 15.65
N MET A 366 -5.64 19.40 16.93
CA MET A 366 -6.64 20.07 17.76
C MET A 366 -6.95 21.50 17.31
N GLU A 367 -5.93 22.24 16.89
CA GLU A 367 -6.09 23.60 16.37
C GLU A 367 -6.77 23.57 15.00
N LEU A 368 -6.31 22.66 14.12
CA LEU A 368 -6.92 22.46 12.81
C LEU A 368 -8.39 22.06 12.91
N ALA A 369 -8.76 21.20 13.87
CA ALA A 369 -10.16 20.84 14.11
C ALA A 369 -11.02 22.06 14.45
N LYS A 370 -10.49 23.00 15.25
CA LYS A 370 -11.17 24.27 15.56
C LYS A 370 -11.31 25.15 14.31
N ILE A 371 -10.25 25.27 13.51
CA ILE A 371 -10.25 26.05 12.26
C ILE A 371 -11.29 25.51 11.26
N LEU A 372 -11.40 24.19 11.15
CA LEU A 372 -12.33 23.51 10.24
C LEU A 372 -13.77 23.44 10.79
N GLY A 373 -13.97 23.66 12.09
CA GLY A 373 -15.25 23.47 12.76
C GLY A 373 -15.70 22.02 12.83
N ILE A 374 -14.77 21.07 13.00
CA ILE A 374 -15.04 19.63 13.12
C ILE A 374 -14.65 19.10 14.50
N LYS A 375 -15.26 17.99 14.92
CA LYS A 375 -15.03 17.41 16.26
C LYS A 375 -13.87 16.42 16.25
N LEU A 376 -13.25 16.26 17.41
CA LEU A 376 -12.36 15.14 17.71
C LEU A 376 -13.10 14.07 18.52
N ASP A 377 -12.62 12.84 18.48
CA ASP A 377 -13.12 11.73 19.29
C ASP A 377 -12.47 11.68 20.68
N GLU A 378 -12.83 10.67 21.47
CA GLU A 378 -12.28 10.41 22.80
C GLU A 378 -10.75 10.24 22.83
N TYR A 379 -10.15 9.79 21.73
CA TYR A 379 -8.71 9.57 21.55
C TYR A 379 -7.99 10.74 20.87
N LYS A 380 -8.70 11.85 20.63
CA LYS A 380 -8.21 13.08 19.97
C LYS A 380 -7.94 12.94 18.47
N PHE A 381 -8.37 11.86 17.82
CA PHE A 381 -8.38 11.78 16.35
C PHE A 381 -9.59 12.54 15.79
N PHE A 382 -9.55 12.88 14.50
CA PHE A 382 -10.71 13.51 13.86
C PHE A 382 -11.90 12.57 13.87
N LYS A 383 -13.05 13.07 14.33
CA LYS A 383 -14.25 12.26 14.53
C LYS A 383 -14.99 12.07 13.21
N GLU A 384 -15.21 10.81 12.86
CA GLU A 384 -16.07 10.41 11.77
C GLU A 384 -17.56 10.68 12.10
N ARG A 385 -18.36 11.00 11.07
CA ARG A 385 -19.81 11.19 11.20
C ARG A 385 -20.56 9.88 11.40
N ASP A 386 -20.06 8.82 10.75
CA ASP A 386 -20.62 7.47 10.78
C ASP A 386 -19.47 6.47 10.96
N TYR A 387 -19.68 5.46 11.80
CA TYR A 387 -18.63 4.47 12.09
C TYR A 387 -18.21 3.68 10.85
N TYR A 388 -19.15 3.31 9.99
CA TYR A 388 -18.89 2.46 8.83
C TYR A 388 -18.22 3.25 7.70
N ASN A 389 -18.70 4.47 7.43
CA ASN A 389 -18.07 5.39 6.49
C ASN A 389 -17.22 6.44 7.22
N LYS A 390 -16.01 6.01 7.59
CA LYS A 390 -15.03 6.81 8.33
C LYS A 390 -14.51 8.05 7.57
N SER A 391 -14.65 8.07 6.25
CA SER A 391 -14.15 9.15 5.38
C SER A 391 -14.88 10.49 5.54
N LYS A 392 -16.07 10.52 6.15
CA LYS A 392 -16.87 11.75 6.32
C LYS A 392 -16.65 12.34 7.70
N SER A 393 -16.26 13.61 7.78
CA SER A 393 -16.15 14.33 9.05
C SER A 393 -17.52 14.75 9.59
N THR A 394 -17.55 15.34 10.79
CA THR A 394 -18.78 15.91 11.37
C THR A 394 -19.36 17.11 10.63
N LYS A 395 -18.70 17.65 9.59
CA LYS A 395 -19.17 18.75 8.76
C LYS A 395 -19.19 18.33 7.30
N ASP A 396 -20.30 18.58 6.62
CA ASP A 396 -20.47 18.24 5.20
C ASP A 396 -19.46 19.01 4.32
N GLY A 397 -18.96 18.37 3.27
CA GLY A 397 -17.91 18.90 2.40
C GLY A 397 -16.49 18.80 2.95
N ILE A 398 -16.32 18.35 4.20
CA ILE A 398 -15.02 18.06 4.81
C ILE A 398 -14.88 16.54 5.03
N TYR A 399 -13.83 15.98 4.45
CA TYR A 399 -13.52 14.55 4.47
C TYR A 399 -12.26 14.26 5.28
N LEU A 400 -12.17 13.05 5.81
CA LEU A 400 -11.03 12.55 6.57
C LEU A 400 -10.38 11.42 5.76
N CYS A 401 -9.05 11.40 5.71
CA CYS A 401 -8.30 10.44 4.91
C CYS A 401 -7.06 9.95 5.66
N GLY A 402 -6.85 8.63 5.68
CA GLY A 402 -5.66 8.05 6.30
C GLY A 402 -5.60 8.23 7.82
N PHE A 403 -4.39 8.11 8.38
CA PHE A 403 -4.15 7.94 9.83
C PHE A 403 -4.74 9.04 10.72
N CYS A 404 -5.11 10.20 10.19
CA CYS A 404 -5.80 11.26 10.95
C CYS A 404 -7.14 10.79 11.57
N GLN A 405 -7.71 9.70 11.04
CA GLN A 405 -8.90 9.03 11.56
C GLN A 405 -8.59 8.01 12.66
N GLY A 406 -7.34 7.57 12.81
CA GLY A 406 -6.94 6.50 13.72
C GLY A 406 -5.91 5.57 13.10
N PRO A 407 -5.36 4.63 13.88
CA PRO A 407 -4.27 3.78 13.43
C PRO A 407 -4.62 2.88 12.24
N MET A 408 -3.83 3.00 11.17
CA MET A 408 -3.96 2.26 9.90
C MET A 408 -2.59 2.03 9.29
N ASP A 409 -2.45 0.99 8.47
CA ASP A 409 -1.24 0.79 7.68
C ASP A 409 -1.28 1.51 6.33
N ILE A 410 -0.19 1.39 5.55
CA ILE A 410 -0.07 2.01 4.21
C ILE A 410 -1.17 1.53 3.24
N PRO A 411 -1.42 0.22 3.02
CA PRO A 411 -2.40 -0.20 2.04
C PRO A 411 -3.84 0.17 2.43
N GLU A 412 -4.19 0.12 3.72
CA GLU A 412 -5.47 0.66 4.17
C GLU A 412 -5.57 2.17 3.90
N THR A 413 -4.49 2.91 4.14
CA THR A 413 -4.43 4.36 3.88
C THR A 413 -4.57 4.69 2.39
N VAL A 414 -3.92 3.93 1.50
CA VAL A 414 -4.02 4.12 0.04
C VAL A 414 -5.42 3.77 -0.46
N ALA A 415 -6.02 2.68 0.03
CA ALA A 415 -7.38 2.32 -0.32
C ALA A 415 -8.41 3.36 0.16
N ASP A 416 -8.24 3.87 1.38
CA ASP A 416 -9.06 4.92 1.96
C ASP A 416 -8.96 6.24 1.16
N ALA A 417 -7.75 6.61 0.72
CA ALA A 417 -7.51 7.79 -0.11
C ALA A 417 -8.28 7.76 -1.44
N SER A 418 -8.22 6.65 -2.17
CA SER A 418 -9.01 6.47 -3.39
C SER A 418 -10.52 6.51 -3.11
N GLY A 419 -10.94 6.02 -1.94
CA GLY A 419 -12.33 6.03 -1.52
C GLY A 419 -12.85 7.42 -1.18
N VAL A 420 -12.01 8.24 -0.52
CA VAL A 420 -12.26 9.65 -0.26
C VAL A 420 -12.39 10.42 -1.58
N ALA A 421 -11.46 10.21 -2.52
CA ALA A 421 -11.51 10.84 -3.84
C ALA A 421 -12.83 10.54 -4.58
N GLY A 422 -13.27 9.27 -4.60
CA GLY A 422 -14.56 8.88 -5.18
C GLY A 422 -15.77 9.51 -4.49
N GLN A 423 -15.72 9.67 -3.16
CA GLN A 423 -16.79 10.33 -2.40
C GLN A 423 -16.84 11.85 -2.60
N VAL A 424 -15.69 12.50 -2.77
CA VAL A 424 -15.61 13.91 -3.16
C VAL A 424 -16.15 14.08 -4.58
N ALA A 425 -15.79 13.17 -5.49
CA ALA A 425 -16.29 13.16 -6.87
C ALA A 425 -17.80 12.98 -6.96
N ALA A 426 -18.42 12.24 -6.03
CA ALA A 426 -19.87 12.13 -5.93
C ALA A 426 -20.53 13.44 -5.49
N LEU A 427 -19.90 14.20 -4.56
CA LEU A 427 -20.40 15.50 -4.11
C LEU A 427 -20.29 16.56 -5.21
N LEU A 428 -19.13 16.64 -5.88
CA LEU A 428 -18.79 17.68 -6.86
C LEU A 428 -19.02 17.24 -8.32
N ASN A 429 -19.88 16.24 -8.53
CA ASN A 429 -20.03 15.61 -9.84
C ASN A 429 -20.43 16.58 -10.97
N SER A 430 -21.22 17.61 -10.65
CA SER A 430 -21.74 18.56 -11.63
C SER A 430 -20.69 19.52 -12.21
N VAL A 431 -19.53 19.63 -11.57
CA VAL A 431 -18.47 20.60 -11.92
C VAL A 431 -17.15 19.94 -12.29
N LYS A 432 -17.17 18.62 -12.54
CA LYS A 432 -15.99 17.88 -13.01
C LYS A 432 -15.45 18.50 -14.31
N PHE A 433 -14.12 18.55 -14.41
CA PHE A 433 -13.34 19.04 -15.55
C PHE A 433 -13.41 20.55 -15.83
N GLU A 434 -14.13 21.36 -15.05
CA GLU A 434 -14.26 22.81 -15.31
C GLU A 434 -12.95 23.61 -15.08
N GLN A 435 -12.07 23.14 -14.20
CA GLN A 435 -10.81 23.81 -13.82
C GLN A 435 -9.54 23.02 -14.17
N ILE A 436 -9.67 21.93 -14.92
CA ILE A 436 -8.55 21.10 -15.36
C ILE A 436 -7.85 21.73 -16.56
N LYS A 437 -6.53 21.67 -16.56
CA LYS A 437 -5.65 22.00 -17.68
C LYS A 437 -5.07 20.72 -18.28
N GLU A 438 -4.94 20.71 -19.60
CA GLU A 438 -4.16 19.68 -20.30
C GLU A 438 -2.66 19.89 -20.02
N LYS A 439 -1.90 18.79 -19.98
CA LYS A 439 -0.44 18.85 -19.82
C LYS A 439 0.17 19.27 -21.16
N GLU A 440 0.70 20.50 -21.23
CA GLU A 440 1.46 20.96 -22.38
C GLU A 440 2.88 20.35 -22.33
N ILE A 441 3.29 19.69 -23.41
CA ILE A 441 4.68 19.23 -23.59
C ILE A 441 5.40 20.34 -24.37
N GLU A 442 6.23 21.11 -23.68
CA GLU A 442 6.93 22.27 -24.25
C GLU A 442 7.92 21.89 -25.35
N VAL A 443 8.57 20.73 -25.23
CA VAL A 443 9.57 20.25 -26.18
C VAL A 443 8.92 19.28 -27.16
N PRO A 444 8.89 19.58 -28.48
CA PRO A 444 8.33 18.66 -29.46
C PRO A 444 9.15 17.37 -29.52
N GLU A 445 8.47 16.26 -29.84
CA GLU A 445 9.14 14.98 -30.01
C GLU A 445 10.18 15.05 -31.14
N LEU A 446 11.40 14.63 -30.83
CA LEU A 446 12.51 14.51 -31.76
C LEU A 446 12.20 13.42 -32.79
N GLU A 447 12.28 13.77 -34.07
CA GLU A 447 12.18 12.77 -35.13
C GLU A 447 13.45 11.91 -35.13
N VAL A 448 13.28 10.61 -34.88
CA VAL A 448 14.37 9.63 -34.88
C VAL A 448 14.10 8.61 -35.97
N LYS A 449 14.99 8.56 -36.97
CA LYS A 449 14.90 7.63 -38.11
C LYS A 449 15.73 6.39 -37.83
N SER A 450 15.37 5.28 -38.48
CA SER A 450 16.14 4.02 -38.41
C SER A 450 17.56 4.14 -38.99
N THR A 451 17.80 5.14 -39.85
CA THR A 451 19.12 5.45 -40.45
C THR A 451 20.01 6.32 -39.56
N ASP A 452 19.47 6.89 -38.48
CA ASP A 452 20.25 7.78 -37.62
C ASP A 452 21.24 6.96 -36.78
N GLU A 453 22.45 7.49 -36.59
CA GLU A 453 23.43 6.86 -35.72
C GLU A 453 22.92 6.86 -34.26
N PRO A 454 22.91 5.70 -33.56
CA PRO A 454 22.53 5.67 -32.15
C PRO A 454 23.47 6.51 -31.28
N ARG A 455 22.88 7.34 -30.44
CA ARG A 455 23.55 8.23 -29.48
C ARG A 455 22.93 7.99 -28.11
N ILE A 456 23.57 7.11 -27.34
CA ILE A 456 23.04 6.57 -26.09
C ILE A 456 23.64 7.34 -24.91
N GLY A 457 22.78 7.84 -24.03
CA GLY A 457 23.18 8.25 -22.69
C GLY A 457 22.88 7.15 -21.67
N VAL A 458 23.78 6.94 -20.73
CA VAL A 458 23.58 5.97 -19.63
C VAL A 458 23.72 6.67 -18.28
N LEU A 459 22.74 6.46 -17.39
CA LEU A 459 22.80 6.90 -16.00
C LEU A 459 22.78 5.69 -15.06
N ILE A 460 23.79 5.57 -14.19
CA ILE A 460 23.95 4.43 -13.28
C ILE A 460 23.65 4.85 -11.83
N CYS A 461 22.71 4.16 -11.20
CA CYS A 461 22.26 4.49 -9.85
C CYS A 461 23.05 3.71 -8.77
N HIS A 462 23.48 4.39 -7.70
CA HIS A 462 23.97 3.71 -6.49
C HIS A 462 22.84 3.25 -5.57
N CYS A 463 21.67 3.90 -5.61
CA CYS A 463 20.53 3.64 -4.74
C CYS A 463 20.93 3.65 -3.24
N GLY A 464 21.78 4.61 -2.85
CA GLY A 464 22.46 4.60 -1.55
C GLY A 464 23.41 3.39 -1.44
N ILE A 465 23.22 2.55 -0.42
CA ILE A 465 23.98 1.31 -0.27
C ILE A 465 23.31 0.10 -0.96
N ASN A 466 22.10 0.25 -1.52
CA ASN A 466 21.38 -0.90 -2.07
C ASN A 466 22.04 -1.47 -3.34
N ILE A 467 22.67 -0.63 -4.16
CA ILE A 467 23.50 -1.05 -5.29
C ILE A 467 24.97 -0.79 -4.95
N GLY A 468 25.30 0.42 -4.49
CA GLY A 468 26.68 0.87 -4.28
C GLY A 468 27.50 0.07 -3.26
N LYS A 469 26.87 -0.69 -2.35
CA LYS A 469 27.59 -1.58 -1.41
C LYS A 469 28.05 -2.89 -2.06
N TYR A 470 27.29 -3.39 -3.03
CA TYR A 470 27.49 -4.72 -3.61
C TYR A 470 27.95 -4.66 -5.08
N VAL A 471 27.92 -3.48 -5.71
CA VAL A 471 28.39 -3.25 -7.09
C VAL A 471 29.34 -2.07 -7.09
N HIS A 472 30.51 -2.23 -7.71
CA HIS A 472 31.48 -1.14 -7.86
C HIS A 472 31.04 -0.16 -8.97
N VAL A 473 30.08 0.70 -8.64
CA VAL A 473 29.42 1.61 -9.60
C VAL A 473 30.40 2.54 -10.35
N PRO A 474 31.44 3.13 -9.73
CA PRO A 474 32.39 3.96 -10.48
C PRO A 474 33.15 3.19 -11.57
N LEU A 475 33.60 1.97 -11.26
CA LEU A 475 34.25 1.08 -12.24
C LEU A 475 33.29 0.63 -13.34
N LEU A 476 32.02 0.41 -12.98
CA LEU A 476 30.96 0.11 -13.93
C LEU A 476 30.72 1.27 -14.89
N ALA A 477 30.67 2.52 -14.40
CA ALA A 477 30.51 3.71 -15.23
C ALA A 477 31.68 3.90 -16.20
N GLU A 478 32.92 3.64 -15.77
CA GLU A 478 34.10 3.67 -16.65
C GLU A 478 34.01 2.65 -17.78
N TYR A 479 33.63 1.40 -17.46
CA TYR A 479 33.42 0.36 -18.46
C TYR A 479 32.35 0.75 -19.49
N VAL A 480 31.21 1.27 -19.02
CA VAL A 480 30.07 1.62 -19.89
C VAL A 480 30.41 2.76 -20.87
N ARG A 481 31.28 3.71 -20.47
CA ARG A 481 31.76 4.77 -21.38
C ARG A 481 32.50 4.25 -22.61
N ALA A 482 33.11 3.06 -22.51
CA ALA A 482 33.84 2.46 -23.61
C ALA A 482 32.95 1.66 -24.58
N LEU A 483 31.66 1.46 -24.26
CA LEU A 483 30.76 0.67 -25.10
C LEU A 483 30.38 1.43 -26.39
N PRO A 484 30.13 0.70 -27.51
CA PRO A 484 29.74 1.32 -28.77
C PRO A 484 28.49 2.19 -28.64
N ASN A 485 28.49 3.36 -29.31
CA ASN A 485 27.39 4.33 -29.35
C ASN A 485 27.01 4.98 -28.01
N VAL A 486 27.70 4.67 -26.90
CA VAL A 486 27.54 5.40 -25.64
C VAL A 486 28.28 6.75 -25.73
N VAL A 487 27.51 7.82 -25.85
CA VAL A 487 28.04 9.19 -25.99
C VAL A 487 28.35 9.81 -24.63
N HIS A 488 27.58 9.44 -23.60
CA HIS A 488 27.78 9.93 -22.24
C HIS A 488 27.36 8.87 -21.22
N CYS A 489 28.15 8.72 -20.16
CA CYS A 489 27.78 7.90 -19.02
C CYS A 489 28.25 8.56 -17.71
N GLU A 490 27.32 8.70 -16.77
CA GLU A 490 27.58 9.18 -15.41
C GLU A 490 26.82 8.33 -14.39
N ASP A 491 27.28 8.38 -13.14
CA ASP A 491 26.64 7.73 -12.01
C ASP A 491 26.13 8.75 -11.00
N ASN A 492 25.08 8.39 -10.27
CA ASN A 492 24.54 9.23 -9.21
C ASN A 492 23.92 8.44 -8.07
N LEU A 493 23.70 9.12 -6.93
CA LEU A 493 23.24 8.44 -5.73
C LEU A 493 21.81 7.89 -5.89
N TYR A 494 20.92 8.65 -6.54
CA TYR A 494 19.50 8.31 -6.69
C TYR A 494 18.91 8.78 -8.02
N SER A 495 18.95 7.96 -9.06
CA SER A 495 18.46 8.37 -10.39
C SER A 495 16.97 8.74 -10.45
N CYS A 496 16.14 8.28 -9.51
CA CYS A 496 14.71 8.61 -9.45
C CYS A 496 14.41 9.98 -8.81
N SER A 497 15.40 10.68 -8.27
CA SER A 497 15.20 12.00 -7.66
C SER A 497 14.84 13.07 -8.70
N SER A 498 14.22 14.16 -8.25
CA SER A 498 13.74 15.23 -9.14
C SER A 498 14.88 16.01 -9.81
N ASP A 499 16.01 16.20 -9.11
CA ASP A 499 17.25 16.76 -9.66
C ASP A 499 17.85 15.84 -10.73
N SER A 500 17.86 14.52 -10.50
CA SER A 500 18.31 13.55 -11.50
C SER A 500 17.45 13.58 -12.76
N GLN A 501 16.14 13.79 -12.61
CA GLN A 501 15.26 13.90 -13.77
C GLN A 501 15.50 15.19 -14.56
N ALA A 502 15.78 16.31 -13.89
CA ALA A 502 16.23 17.53 -14.58
C ALA A 502 17.56 17.30 -15.29
N ARG A 503 18.49 16.59 -14.65
CA ARG A 503 19.77 16.20 -15.22
C ARG A 503 19.62 15.33 -16.47
N ILE A 504 18.71 14.35 -16.48
CA ILE A 504 18.41 13.52 -17.66
C ILE A 504 17.99 14.42 -18.84
N LYS A 505 17.11 15.40 -18.61
CA LYS A 505 16.67 16.36 -19.65
C LYS A 505 17.84 17.18 -20.18
N GLU A 506 18.72 17.67 -19.31
CA GLU A 506 19.96 18.37 -19.71
C GLU A 506 20.90 17.47 -20.52
N LEU A 507 21.08 16.21 -20.12
CA LEU A 507 21.94 15.26 -20.82
C LEU A 507 21.43 14.99 -22.24
N ILE A 508 20.11 14.78 -22.38
CA ILE A 508 19.47 14.57 -23.68
C ILE A 508 19.72 15.76 -24.60
N ALA A 509 19.52 16.99 -24.10
CA ALA A 509 19.74 18.21 -24.86
C ALA A 509 21.22 18.46 -25.19
N ASN A 510 22.11 18.43 -24.19
CA ASN A 510 23.52 18.81 -24.32
C ASN A 510 24.30 17.84 -25.21
N HIS A 511 24.03 16.54 -25.10
CA HIS A 511 24.74 15.51 -25.85
C HIS A 511 23.99 15.07 -27.12
N LYS A 512 22.83 15.67 -27.42
CA LYS A 512 21.96 15.31 -28.55
C LYS A 512 21.69 13.80 -28.57
N LEU A 513 21.22 13.28 -27.45
CA LEU A 513 20.95 11.86 -27.29
C LEU A 513 19.65 11.50 -28.00
N ASN A 514 19.63 10.35 -28.67
CA ASN A 514 18.43 9.80 -29.30
C ASN A 514 17.99 8.47 -28.66
N ARG A 515 18.71 7.99 -27.64
CA ARG A 515 18.37 6.85 -26.78
C ARG A 515 18.84 7.14 -25.36
N PHE A 516 18.13 6.62 -24.36
CA PHE A 516 18.53 6.80 -22.97
C PHE A 516 18.38 5.51 -22.16
N ILE A 517 19.37 5.21 -21.32
CA ILE A 517 19.38 4.03 -20.46
C ILE A 517 19.54 4.45 -19.00
N VAL A 518 18.74 3.87 -18.11
CA VAL A 518 18.97 3.97 -16.66
C VAL A 518 19.25 2.58 -16.09
N ALA A 519 20.44 2.40 -15.55
CA ALA A 519 20.82 1.18 -14.82
C ALA A 519 20.55 1.37 -13.33
N SER A 520 19.47 0.79 -12.83
CA SER A 520 19.02 0.98 -11.44
C SER A 520 18.19 -0.20 -10.92
N CYS A 521 16.93 0.05 -10.58
CA CYS A 521 15.98 -0.89 -9.98
C CYS A 521 15.11 -1.60 -11.03
N THR A 522 13.97 -2.15 -10.60
CA THR A 522 13.05 -2.86 -11.48
C THR A 522 12.24 -1.91 -12.40
N PRO A 523 12.11 -2.21 -13.71
CA PRO A 523 11.26 -1.45 -14.63
C PRO A 523 9.80 -1.38 -14.18
N ARG A 524 9.33 -2.39 -13.43
CA ARG A 524 7.97 -2.45 -12.89
C ARG A 524 7.62 -1.27 -11.97
N THR A 525 8.60 -0.52 -11.47
CA THR A 525 8.38 0.58 -10.52
C THR A 525 8.66 1.95 -11.11
N HIS A 526 9.73 2.12 -11.89
CA HIS A 526 10.22 3.44 -12.30
C HIS A 526 10.32 3.63 -13.82
N GLU A 527 10.01 2.63 -14.64
CA GLU A 527 10.11 2.78 -16.09
C GLU A 527 9.24 3.93 -16.60
N SER A 528 7.97 4.00 -16.17
CA SER A 528 7.06 5.09 -16.56
C SER A 528 7.58 6.46 -16.17
N LEU A 529 8.18 6.60 -14.98
CA LEU A 529 8.78 7.86 -14.51
C LEU A 529 9.90 8.34 -15.44
N PHE A 530 10.79 7.42 -15.86
CA PHE A 530 11.89 7.76 -16.75
C PHE A 530 11.42 7.96 -18.19
N GLN A 531 10.44 7.19 -18.67
CA GLN A 531 9.80 7.38 -19.97
C GLN A 531 9.16 8.77 -20.07
N GLU A 532 8.41 9.19 -19.05
CA GLU A 532 7.82 10.53 -18.99
C GLU A 532 8.90 11.62 -18.94
N THR A 533 9.99 11.40 -18.19
CA THR A 533 11.12 12.34 -18.14
C THR A 533 11.81 12.47 -19.51
N CYS A 534 11.98 11.37 -20.24
CA CYS A 534 12.51 11.38 -21.60
C CYS A 534 11.55 12.10 -22.56
N GLN A 535 10.24 11.85 -22.44
CA GLN A 535 9.22 12.51 -23.26
C GLN A 535 9.21 14.02 -23.04
N GLU A 536 9.34 14.49 -21.80
CA GLU A 536 9.49 15.92 -21.48
C GLU A 536 10.76 16.55 -22.07
N ALA A 537 11.78 15.75 -22.41
CA ALA A 537 12.98 16.19 -23.13
C ALA A 537 12.84 16.11 -24.66
N GLY A 538 11.67 15.73 -25.18
CA GLY A 538 11.43 15.45 -26.60
C GLY A 538 11.85 14.06 -27.06
N LEU A 539 12.28 13.15 -26.18
CA LEU A 539 12.65 11.78 -26.57
C LEU A 539 11.44 10.84 -26.44
N ASN A 540 11.10 10.11 -27.52
CA ASN A 540 10.00 9.15 -27.52
C ASN A 540 10.15 8.11 -26.38
N LYS A 541 9.04 7.80 -25.67
CA LYS A 541 9.03 6.90 -24.49
C LYS A 541 9.68 5.54 -24.76
N TYR A 542 9.58 5.03 -25.97
CA TYR A 542 10.04 3.70 -26.35
C TYR A 542 11.51 3.68 -26.81
N LEU A 543 12.17 4.84 -26.82
CA LEU A 543 13.62 4.98 -27.02
C LEU A 543 14.39 4.98 -25.69
N PHE A 544 13.71 4.67 -24.59
CA PHE A 544 14.24 4.47 -23.26
C PHE A 544 14.33 2.97 -22.93
N GLU A 545 15.41 2.56 -22.25
CA GLU A 545 15.57 1.20 -21.72
C GLU A 545 16.00 1.26 -20.24
N MET A 546 15.45 0.38 -19.41
CA MET A 546 15.81 0.29 -17.99
C MET A 546 16.53 -1.02 -17.69
N VAL A 547 17.68 -0.94 -17.02
CA VAL A 547 18.50 -2.10 -16.65
C VAL A 547 18.40 -2.35 -15.15
N ASN A 548 17.94 -3.54 -14.78
CA ASN A 548 17.76 -3.91 -13.39
C ASN A 548 19.05 -4.49 -12.79
N ILE A 549 19.87 -3.62 -12.20
CA ILE A 549 21.12 -3.99 -11.52
C ILE A 549 20.96 -4.05 -9.98
N ARG A 550 19.72 -3.94 -9.49
CA ARG A 550 19.41 -4.03 -8.05
C ARG A 550 18.75 -5.35 -7.69
N ASP A 551 17.47 -5.48 -8.01
CA ASP A 551 16.62 -6.62 -7.66
C ASP A 551 17.11 -7.92 -8.34
N GLN A 552 17.76 -7.80 -9.52
CA GLN A 552 18.31 -8.93 -10.26
C GLN A 552 19.84 -9.06 -10.16
N CYS A 553 20.51 -8.18 -9.40
CA CYS A 553 21.97 -8.21 -9.27
C CYS A 553 22.42 -7.92 -7.84
N SER A 554 22.49 -6.65 -7.42
CA SER A 554 23.08 -6.30 -6.12
C SER A 554 22.44 -7.02 -4.91
N TRP A 555 21.11 -7.12 -4.86
CA TRP A 555 20.40 -7.72 -3.71
C TRP A 555 20.47 -9.24 -3.64
N VAL A 556 20.73 -9.92 -4.76
CA VAL A 556 20.77 -11.38 -4.82
C VAL A 556 22.20 -11.93 -4.79
N HIS A 557 23.20 -11.03 -4.83
CA HIS A 557 24.63 -11.34 -4.85
C HIS A 557 25.38 -10.56 -3.76
N MET A 558 24.77 -10.42 -2.58
CA MET A 558 25.31 -9.60 -1.49
C MET A 558 26.67 -10.09 -0.98
N ASP A 559 26.96 -11.38 -1.17
CA ASP A 559 28.17 -12.04 -0.67
C ASP A 559 29.33 -12.02 -1.68
N ASP A 560 29.10 -11.54 -2.92
CA ASP A 560 30.09 -11.54 -4.00
C ASP A 560 30.00 -10.27 -4.86
N ALA A 561 30.65 -9.20 -4.39
CA ALA A 561 30.61 -7.90 -5.05
C ALA A 561 31.33 -7.87 -6.41
N GLU A 562 32.32 -8.73 -6.61
CA GLU A 562 33.07 -8.83 -7.87
C GLU A 562 32.17 -9.46 -8.94
N ALA A 563 31.55 -10.61 -8.64
CA ALA A 563 30.60 -11.26 -9.55
C ALA A 563 29.36 -10.38 -9.80
N ALA A 564 28.86 -9.68 -8.78
CA ALA A 564 27.77 -8.72 -8.94
C ALA A 564 28.16 -7.56 -9.89
N THR A 565 29.37 -7.03 -9.76
CA THR A 565 29.87 -5.97 -10.66
C THR A 565 30.01 -6.49 -12.09
N GLN A 566 30.55 -7.70 -12.28
CA GLN A 566 30.68 -8.30 -13.60
C GLN A 566 29.31 -8.55 -14.25
N LYS A 567 28.36 -9.11 -13.51
CA LYS A 567 26.98 -9.28 -13.99
C LYS A 567 26.33 -7.95 -14.36
N ALA A 568 26.57 -6.87 -13.59
CA ALA A 568 26.05 -5.56 -13.91
C ALA A 568 26.63 -5.00 -15.23
N LYS A 569 27.93 -5.24 -15.52
CA LYS A 569 28.53 -4.89 -16.83
C LYS A 569 27.81 -5.61 -17.96
N ASP A 570 27.60 -6.91 -17.82
CA ASP A 570 26.95 -7.74 -18.83
C ASP A 570 25.51 -7.28 -19.09
N LEU A 571 24.73 -7.03 -18.03
CA LEU A 571 23.36 -6.53 -18.14
C LEU A 571 23.27 -5.19 -18.88
N ILE A 572 24.17 -4.24 -18.58
CA ILE A 572 24.18 -2.94 -19.26
C ILE A 572 24.64 -3.09 -20.70
N ARG A 573 25.65 -3.92 -20.99
CA ARG A 573 26.10 -4.20 -22.37
C ARG A 573 24.97 -4.76 -23.23
N MET A 574 24.21 -5.73 -22.71
CA MET A 574 23.03 -6.28 -23.38
C MET A 574 21.99 -5.19 -23.69
N ALA A 575 21.70 -4.32 -22.72
CA ALA A 575 20.75 -3.23 -22.90
C ALA A 575 21.24 -2.17 -23.91
N VAL A 576 22.54 -1.86 -23.93
CA VAL A 576 23.15 -0.98 -24.93
C VAL A 576 22.99 -1.59 -26.32
N ALA A 577 23.28 -2.88 -26.49
CA ALA A 577 23.10 -3.58 -27.77
C ALA A 577 21.65 -3.51 -28.27
N LYS A 578 20.68 -3.79 -27.40
CA LYS A 578 19.23 -3.65 -27.72
C LYS A 578 18.86 -2.21 -28.08
N SER A 579 19.34 -1.24 -27.31
CA SER A 579 18.97 0.19 -27.43
C SER A 579 19.35 0.78 -28.78
N ARG A 580 20.41 0.27 -29.42
CA ARG A 580 20.85 0.66 -30.77
C ARG A 580 19.79 0.35 -31.84
N LEU A 581 18.91 -0.63 -31.58
CA LEU A 581 17.90 -1.12 -32.50
C LEU A 581 16.47 -0.67 -32.14
N LEU A 582 16.29 0.08 -31.04
CA LEU A 582 14.99 0.60 -30.67
C LEU A 582 14.48 1.61 -31.71
N SER A 583 13.16 1.68 -31.89
CA SER A 583 12.49 2.61 -32.79
C SER A 583 11.34 3.32 -32.04
N PRO A 584 10.99 4.56 -32.42
CA PRO A 584 9.90 5.27 -31.75
C PRO A 584 8.56 4.57 -32.02
N LEU A 585 7.77 4.36 -30.96
CA LEU A 585 6.44 3.75 -31.07
C LEU A 585 5.34 4.78 -30.78
N LYS A 586 4.15 4.50 -31.32
CA LYS A 586 2.94 5.31 -31.10
C LYS A 586 1.97 4.56 -30.20
N GLU A 587 1.32 5.31 -29.34
CA GLU A 587 0.24 4.83 -28.48
C GLU A 587 -1.11 5.11 -29.15
N GLU A 588 -2.09 4.22 -28.98
CA GLU A 588 -3.44 4.39 -29.54
C GLU A 588 -4.42 4.81 -28.46
N LEU A 589 -5.40 5.64 -28.83
CA LEU A 589 -6.48 6.06 -27.94
C LEU A 589 -7.68 5.13 -28.06
N LEU A 590 -8.13 4.57 -26.94
CA LEU A 590 -9.31 3.73 -26.83
C LEU A 590 -10.41 4.44 -26.09
N LYS A 591 -11.63 4.37 -26.64
CA LYS A 591 -12.84 4.87 -25.96
C LYS A 591 -13.25 3.93 -24.85
N ILE A 592 -13.76 4.49 -23.75
CA ILE A 592 -14.25 3.76 -22.58
C ILE A 592 -15.77 3.81 -22.53
N THR A 593 -16.38 2.65 -22.36
CA THR A 593 -17.80 2.52 -22.04
C THR A 593 -18.03 2.99 -20.60
N PRO A 594 -18.90 4.00 -20.34
CA PRO A 594 -19.07 4.58 -19.00
C PRO A 594 -19.99 3.74 -18.09
N THR A 595 -19.74 2.43 -18.04
CA THR A 595 -20.49 1.46 -17.25
C THR A 595 -19.55 0.63 -16.37
N SER A 596 -20.04 0.20 -15.21
CA SER A 596 -19.28 -0.67 -14.31
C SER A 596 -20.05 -1.93 -13.94
N LEU A 597 -19.33 -3.04 -13.77
CA LEU A 597 -19.86 -4.29 -13.27
C LEU A 597 -19.31 -4.61 -11.90
N ILE A 598 -20.19 -4.94 -10.97
CA ILE A 598 -19.86 -5.43 -9.63
C ILE A 598 -20.21 -6.91 -9.55
N ILE A 599 -19.22 -7.75 -9.21
CA ILE A 599 -19.39 -9.19 -9.06
C ILE A 599 -19.51 -9.51 -7.57
N GLY A 600 -20.74 -9.71 -7.09
CA GLY A 600 -21.08 -9.97 -5.69
C GLY A 600 -21.90 -8.84 -5.07
N GLY A 601 -23.08 -9.18 -4.54
CA GLY A 601 -24.06 -8.30 -3.90
C GLY A 601 -23.96 -8.21 -2.38
N GLY A 602 -22.78 -8.50 -1.81
CA GLY A 602 -22.49 -8.26 -0.40
C GLY A 602 -22.29 -6.77 -0.07
N VAL A 603 -22.01 -6.45 1.20
CA VAL A 603 -21.78 -5.06 1.64
C VAL A 603 -20.69 -4.34 0.85
N ALA A 604 -19.62 -5.05 0.45
CA ALA A 604 -18.57 -4.52 -0.39
C ALA A 604 -19.11 -4.07 -1.76
N GLY A 605 -19.79 -4.98 -2.47
CA GLY A 605 -20.32 -4.70 -3.80
C GLY A 605 -21.41 -3.63 -3.80
N MET A 606 -22.33 -3.68 -2.83
CA MET A 606 -23.36 -2.64 -2.68
C MET A 606 -22.76 -1.26 -2.42
N THR A 607 -21.73 -1.16 -1.56
CA THR A 607 -21.04 0.10 -1.29
C THR A 607 -20.34 0.64 -2.53
N ALA A 608 -19.61 -0.21 -3.26
CA ALA A 608 -18.93 0.17 -4.50
C ALA A 608 -19.93 0.65 -5.55
N ALA A 609 -21.06 -0.07 -5.71
CA ALA A 609 -22.13 0.30 -6.63
C ALA A 609 -22.76 1.65 -6.28
N LEU A 610 -23.07 1.89 -5.00
CA LEU A 610 -23.62 3.17 -4.54
C LEU A 610 -22.67 4.33 -4.82
N ASN A 611 -21.37 4.14 -4.58
CA ASN A 611 -20.37 5.18 -4.85
C ASN A 611 -20.34 5.55 -6.34
N LEU A 612 -20.19 4.56 -7.23
CA LEU A 612 -20.18 4.78 -8.69
C LEU A 612 -21.49 5.37 -9.21
N ALA A 613 -22.63 4.86 -8.73
CA ALA A 613 -23.94 5.32 -9.15
C ALA A 613 -24.24 6.75 -8.71
N ASN A 614 -23.77 7.16 -7.53
CA ASN A 614 -23.87 8.53 -7.03
C ASN A 614 -22.97 9.50 -7.78
N GLN A 615 -21.90 9.02 -8.42
CA GLN A 615 -21.12 9.79 -9.40
C GLN A 615 -21.80 9.85 -10.79
N GLY A 616 -22.93 9.17 -10.99
CA GLY A 616 -23.69 9.19 -12.25
C GLY A 616 -23.35 8.06 -13.22
N PHE A 617 -22.52 7.08 -12.85
CA PHE A 617 -22.20 5.94 -13.72
C PHE A 617 -23.23 4.83 -13.61
N LYS A 618 -23.65 4.29 -14.76
CA LYS A 618 -24.53 3.11 -14.80
C LYS A 618 -23.75 1.90 -14.29
N THR A 619 -24.29 1.25 -13.27
CA THR A 619 -23.62 0.18 -12.55
C THR A 619 -24.50 -1.07 -12.48
N PHE A 620 -23.91 -2.22 -12.76
CA PHE A 620 -24.58 -3.51 -12.71
C PHE A 620 -24.08 -4.32 -11.51
N ILE A 621 -24.96 -4.93 -10.74
CA ILE A 621 -24.61 -5.89 -9.69
C ILE A 621 -25.04 -7.28 -10.14
N ILE A 622 -24.10 -8.22 -10.19
CA ILE A 622 -24.40 -9.65 -10.35
C ILE A 622 -24.28 -10.33 -9.00
N GLU A 623 -25.37 -10.93 -8.54
CA GLU A 623 -25.44 -11.72 -7.32
C GLU A 623 -25.86 -13.15 -7.65
N LYS A 624 -25.09 -14.12 -7.13
CA LYS A 624 -25.32 -15.54 -7.36
C LYS A 624 -26.53 -16.05 -6.58
N GLU A 625 -26.86 -15.43 -5.45
CA GLU A 625 -27.99 -15.76 -4.60
C GLU A 625 -29.26 -15.01 -5.00
N GLY A 626 -30.40 -15.43 -4.46
CA GLY A 626 -31.69 -14.79 -4.68
C GLY A 626 -31.91 -13.51 -3.88
N VAL A 627 -30.93 -13.09 -3.08
CA VAL A 627 -31.00 -11.93 -2.18
C VAL A 627 -29.63 -11.24 -2.10
N LEU A 628 -29.63 -9.94 -1.84
CA LEU A 628 -28.41 -9.18 -1.53
C LEU A 628 -27.99 -9.38 -0.06
N GLY A 629 -26.76 -9.00 0.26
CA GLY A 629 -26.25 -8.86 1.63
C GLY A 629 -25.07 -9.76 1.99
N GLY A 630 -24.91 -10.89 1.29
CA GLY A 630 -23.84 -11.85 1.57
C GLY A 630 -23.81 -12.28 3.04
N ASN A 631 -22.62 -12.32 3.65
CA ASN A 631 -22.46 -12.79 5.03
C ASN A 631 -23.24 -11.98 6.09
N LEU A 632 -23.62 -10.72 5.81
CA LEU A 632 -24.41 -9.92 6.75
C LEU A 632 -25.81 -10.50 6.99
N ASN A 633 -26.34 -11.31 6.05
CA ASN A 633 -27.61 -12.00 6.23
C ASN A 633 -27.60 -12.96 7.42
N TYR A 634 -26.42 -13.48 7.80
CA TYR A 634 -26.25 -14.48 8.84
C TYR A 634 -25.80 -13.90 10.18
N LEU A 635 -25.38 -12.63 10.22
CA LEU A 635 -24.96 -11.98 11.46
C LEU A 635 -26.15 -11.44 12.24
N ASN A 636 -26.04 -11.43 13.57
CA ASN A 636 -27.03 -10.84 14.47
C ASN A 636 -26.73 -9.34 14.69
N VAL A 637 -25.57 -9.07 15.31
CA VAL A 637 -25.14 -7.72 15.73
C VAL A 637 -23.72 -7.45 15.22
N LEU A 638 -23.39 -6.20 14.92
CA LEU A 638 -22.10 -5.76 14.39
C LEU A 638 -21.22 -5.18 15.49
N TYR A 639 -19.99 -5.69 15.64
CA TYR A 639 -19.00 -5.10 16.56
C TYR A 639 -18.25 -3.94 15.90
N PRO A 640 -17.67 -3.01 16.68
CA PRO A 640 -17.77 -2.86 18.13
C PRO A 640 -18.97 -2.02 18.58
N ILE A 641 -19.77 -1.46 17.66
CA ILE A 641 -20.84 -0.51 17.99
C ILE A 641 -22.16 -1.15 18.43
N GLU A 642 -22.28 -2.47 18.28
CA GLU A 642 -23.45 -3.28 18.65
C GLU A 642 -24.76 -2.89 17.92
N GLU A 643 -24.67 -2.38 16.68
CA GLU A 643 -25.85 -2.20 15.79
C GLU A 643 -26.33 -3.54 15.23
N ASN A 644 -27.65 -3.74 15.10
CA ASN A 644 -28.19 -4.94 14.45
C ASN A 644 -27.72 -5.00 12.99
N ALA A 645 -27.17 -6.14 12.57
CA ALA A 645 -26.70 -6.34 11.21
C ALA A 645 -27.83 -6.20 10.18
N SER A 646 -29.04 -6.63 10.55
CA SER A 646 -30.22 -6.55 9.68
C SER A 646 -30.66 -5.10 9.44
N ASP A 647 -30.54 -4.21 10.42
CA ASP A 647 -30.94 -2.81 10.29
C ASP A 647 -29.98 -2.07 9.35
N PHE A 648 -28.67 -2.24 9.55
CA PHE A 648 -27.63 -1.73 8.65
C PHE A 648 -27.81 -2.25 7.21
N LEU A 649 -28.05 -3.56 7.06
CA LEU A 649 -28.21 -4.20 5.77
C LEU A 649 -29.46 -3.70 5.04
N ASN A 650 -30.61 -3.65 5.70
CA ASN A 650 -31.87 -3.20 5.12
C ASN A 650 -31.79 -1.74 4.66
N ARG A 651 -31.12 -0.87 5.43
CA ARG A 651 -30.82 0.50 5.03
C ARG A 651 -30.01 0.55 3.73
N THR A 652 -28.93 -0.23 3.66
CA THR A 652 -28.07 -0.29 2.47
C THR A 652 -28.82 -0.82 1.24
N ILE A 653 -29.58 -1.91 1.39
CA ILE A 653 -30.39 -2.48 0.30
C ILE A 653 -31.43 -1.47 -0.20
N LYS A 654 -32.06 -0.70 0.71
CA LYS A 654 -33.00 0.36 0.34
C LYS A 654 -32.34 1.45 -0.49
N GLU A 655 -31.13 1.88 -0.12
CA GLU A 655 -30.36 2.86 -0.90
C GLU A 655 -30.01 2.32 -2.30
N VAL A 656 -29.57 1.07 -2.38
CA VAL A 656 -29.22 0.41 -3.66
C VAL A 656 -30.45 0.33 -4.57
N ASN A 657 -31.58 -0.15 -4.06
CA ASN A 657 -32.82 -0.29 -4.83
C ASN A 657 -33.44 1.06 -5.24
N ALA A 658 -33.22 2.12 -4.46
CA ALA A 658 -33.72 3.45 -4.77
C ALA A 658 -32.89 4.16 -5.88
N ASN A 659 -31.66 3.72 -6.13
CA ASN A 659 -30.78 4.36 -7.10
C ASN A 659 -31.03 3.86 -8.53
N LYS A 660 -31.52 4.76 -9.39
CA LYS A 660 -31.88 4.46 -10.80
C LYS A 660 -30.69 4.06 -11.68
N ASN A 661 -29.46 4.38 -11.27
CA ASN A 661 -28.25 4.03 -12.02
C ASN A 661 -27.75 2.61 -11.67
N ILE A 662 -28.35 1.94 -10.69
CA ILE A 662 -27.98 0.58 -10.30
C ILE A 662 -29.00 -0.41 -10.88
N GLN A 663 -28.50 -1.41 -11.59
CA GLN A 663 -29.30 -2.54 -12.06
C GLN A 663 -28.79 -3.84 -11.45
N ILE A 664 -29.70 -4.62 -10.85
CA ILE A 664 -29.37 -5.81 -10.07
C ILE A 664 -29.82 -7.06 -10.82
N TYR A 665 -28.93 -8.04 -10.93
CA TYR A 665 -29.21 -9.37 -11.45
C TYR A 665 -29.00 -10.40 -10.33
N LEU A 666 -30.12 -10.89 -9.77
CA LEU A 666 -30.14 -11.94 -8.75
C LEU A 666 -30.20 -13.33 -9.39
N ASN A 667 -29.69 -14.34 -8.68
CA ASN A 667 -29.54 -15.71 -9.20
C ASN A 667 -28.83 -15.74 -10.58
N ALA A 668 -27.88 -14.83 -10.78
CA ALA A 668 -27.18 -14.68 -12.04
C ALA A 668 -25.74 -15.16 -11.92
N LYS A 669 -25.23 -15.78 -12.99
CA LYS A 669 -23.84 -16.24 -13.09
C LYS A 669 -23.20 -15.72 -14.35
N ILE A 670 -21.91 -15.41 -14.25
CA ILE A 670 -21.08 -15.03 -15.39
C ILE A 670 -20.67 -16.32 -16.11
N GLN A 671 -20.85 -16.36 -17.43
CA GLN A 671 -20.39 -17.46 -18.26
C GLN A 671 -19.03 -17.18 -18.88
N ASP A 672 -18.82 -15.94 -19.35
CA ASP A 672 -17.62 -15.56 -20.07
C ASP A 672 -17.39 -14.05 -19.96
N ILE A 673 -16.12 -13.65 -20.02
CA ILE A 673 -15.67 -12.26 -20.00
C ILE A 673 -14.68 -12.08 -21.14
N LYS A 674 -15.09 -11.31 -22.16
CA LYS A 674 -14.25 -10.98 -23.32
C LYS A 674 -13.96 -9.48 -23.36
N GLY A 675 -12.95 -9.10 -24.13
CA GLY A 675 -12.57 -7.71 -24.34
C GLY A 675 -11.43 -7.24 -23.43
N TYR A 676 -11.34 -5.94 -23.26
CA TYR A 676 -10.23 -5.24 -22.59
C TYR A 676 -10.76 -4.04 -21.82
N VAL A 677 -9.88 -3.39 -21.05
CA VAL A 677 -10.20 -2.18 -20.27
C VAL A 677 -11.02 -1.18 -21.10
N GLY A 678 -12.16 -0.77 -20.54
CA GLY A 678 -13.10 0.14 -21.20
C GLY A 678 -14.12 -0.51 -22.14
N ASN A 679 -13.89 -1.76 -22.60
CA ASN A 679 -14.68 -2.42 -23.63
C ASN A 679 -14.82 -3.93 -23.35
N TYR A 680 -15.26 -4.30 -22.16
CA TYR A 680 -15.59 -5.68 -21.82
C TYR A 680 -16.98 -6.05 -22.32
N ILE A 681 -17.12 -7.28 -22.79
CA ILE A 681 -18.40 -7.93 -23.06
C ILE A 681 -18.52 -9.07 -22.05
N VAL A 682 -19.49 -8.94 -21.14
CA VAL A 682 -19.74 -9.93 -20.08
C VAL A 682 -21.04 -10.65 -20.38
N SER A 683 -20.93 -11.95 -20.66
CA SER A 683 -22.08 -12.82 -20.91
C SER A 683 -22.59 -13.39 -19.58
N ILE A 684 -23.85 -13.13 -19.26
CA ILE A 684 -24.50 -13.61 -18.03
C ILE A 684 -25.64 -14.56 -18.36
N ILE A 685 -25.87 -15.54 -17.48
CA ILE A 685 -27.11 -16.31 -17.44
C ILE A 685 -27.94 -15.81 -16.28
N ASP A 686 -29.16 -15.36 -16.58
CA ASP A 686 -30.15 -15.00 -15.59
C ASP A 686 -30.90 -16.22 -15.02
N SER A 687 -31.73 -15.97 -14.01
CA SER A 687 -32.62 -16.97 -13.40
C SER A 687 -33.56 -17.68 -14.38
N LYS A 688 -33.80 -17.12 -15.58
CA LYS A 688 -34.66 -17.67 -16.64
C LYS A 688 -33.86 -18.44 -17.71
N LYS A 689 -32.56 -18.66 -17.49
CA LYS A 689 -31.63 -19.30 -18.43
C LYS A 689 -31.49 -18.56 -19.77
N LYS A 690 -31.78 -17.26 -19.83
CA LYS A 690 -31.52 -16.46 -21.03
C LYS A 690 -30.12 -15.86 -20.96
N PRO A 691 -29.27 -16.11 -21.97
CA PRO A 691 -28.00 -15.42 -22.08
C PRO A 691 -28.23 -13.94 -22.40
N GLN A 692 -27.54 -13.06 -21.70
CA GLN A 692 -27.52 -11.63 -21.95
C GLN A 692 -26.08 -11.13 -21.95
N ASP A 693 -25.72 -10.32 -22.94
CA ASP A 693 -24.42 -9.68 -23.01
C ASP A 693 -24.50 -8.25 -22.48
N LEU A 694 -23.56 -7.89 -21.60
CA LEU A 694 -23.42 -6.56 -21.02
C LEU A 694 -22.12 -5.92 -21.53
N SER A 695 -22.22 -4.69 -22.02
CA SER A 695 -21.06 -3.87 -22.36
C SER A 695 -20.60 -3.09 -21.12
N ILE A 696 -19.37 -3.37 -20.68
CA ILE A 696 -18.81 -2.98 -19.39
C ILE A 696 -17.49 -2.23 -19.59
N GLY A 697 -17.33 -1.06 -18.98
CA GLY A 697 -16.06 -0.34 -18.96
C GLY A 697 -15.07 -0.86 -17.92
N THR A 698 -15.54 -1.02 -16.68
CA THR A 698 -14.73 -1.49 -15.55
C THR A 698 -15.42 -2.60 -14.76
N ILE A 699 -14.65 -3.47 -14.12
CA ILE A 699 -15.14 -4.60 -13.34
C ILE A 699 -14.61 -4.49 -11.90
N ILE A 700 -15.46 -4.65 -10.89
CA ILE A 700 -15.08 -4.74 -9.48
C ILE A 700 -15.48 -6.10 -8.93
N VAL A 701 -14.49 -6.84 -8.43
CA VAL A 701 -14.65 -8.16 -7.82
C VAL A 701 -14.91 -8.01 -6.32
N ALA A 702 -16.08 -8.45 -5.87
CA ALA A 702 -16.59 -8.32 -4.50
C ALA A 702 -17.26 -9.62 -4.01
N THR A 703 -16.75 -10.77 -4.43
CA THR A 703 -17.34 -12.11 -4.20
C THR A 703 -17.38 -12.56 -2.74
N GLY A 704 -16.65 -11.89 -1.86
CA GLY A 704 -16.60 -12.19 -0.43
C GLY A 704 -15.81 -13.46 -0.09
N GLY A 705 -16.14 -14.07 1.03
CA GLY A 705 -15.54 -15.32 1.51
C GLY A 705 -16.56 -16.10 2.36
N LYS A 706 -16.24 -17.33 2.71
CA LYS A 706 -17.13 -18.22 3.48
C LYS A 706 -16.46 -18.70 4.77
N GLU A 707 -17.27 -19.12 5.74
CA GLU A 707 -16.78 -19.74 6.96
C GLU A 707 -16.17 -21.13 6.67
N HIS A 708 -15.01 -21.42 7.23
CA HIS A 708 -14.44 -22.76 7.24
C HIS A 708 -15.19 -23.65 8.24
N LYS A 709 -15.67 -24.81 7.78
CA LYS A 709 -16.25 -25.84 8.65
C LYS A 709 -15.18 -26.87 9.00
N PRO A 710 -14.81 -27.06 10.28
CA PRO A 710 -13.82 -28.04 10.68
C PRO A 710 -14.26 -29.46 10.32
N LYS A 711 -13.32 -30.33 9.96
CA LYS A 711 -13.55 -31.77 9.79
C LYS A 711 -12.82 -32.51 10.89
N ASP A 712 -13.54 -33.32 11.67
CA ASP A 712 -13.02 -34.21 12.72
C ASP A 712 -12.16 -33.56 13.82
N LEU A 713 -12.19 -32.23 13.95
CA LEU A 713 -11.52 -31.47 15.00
C LEU A 713 -12.55 -30.99 16.03
N PHE A 714 -12.16 -31.02 17.30
CA PHE A 714 -12.94 -30.49 18.42
C PHE A 714 -14.36 -31.07 18.55
N GLN A 715 -14.58 -32.32 18.11
CA GLN A 715 -15.88 -33.02 18.13
C GLN A 715 -16.99 -32.34 17.28
N TYR A 716 -16.62 -31.46 16.36
CA TYR A 716 -17.58 -30.79 15.47
C TYR A 716 -18.21 -31.81 14.50
N LYS A 717 -19.54 -31.89 14.53
CA LYS A 717 -20.38 -32.64 13.58
C LYS A 717 -21.64 -31.82 13.33
N LYS A 718 -22.18 -31.87 12.11
CA LYS A 718 -23.33 -31.05 11.72
C LYS A 718 -24.58 -31.34 12.56
N GLU A 719 -24.70 -32.56 13.08
CA GLU A 719 -25.81 -33.03 13.90
C GLU A 719 -25.65 -32.68 15.39
N ASN A 720 -24.45 -32.27 15.82
CA ASN A 720 -24.13 -31.99 17.22
C ASN A 720 -24.67 -30.60 17.61
N LYS A 721 -25.59 -30.55 18.57
CA LYS A 721 -26.23 -29.28 18.96
C LYS A 721 -25.40 -28.44 19.93
N ASN A 722 -24.44 -29.08 20.60
CA ASN A 722 -23.63 -28.50 21.68
C ASN A 722 -22.18 -28.21 21.25
N VAL A 723 -21.84 -28.43 19.97
CA VAL A 723 -20.59 -27.96 19.37
C VAL A 723 -20.92 -27.25 18.07
N MET A 724 -20.73 -25.94 18.02
CA MET A 724 -21.09 -25.11 16.86
C MET A 724 -20.02 -24.08 16.54
N THR A 725 -20.10 -23.55 15.33
CA THR A 725 -19.26 -22.43 14.88
C THR A 725 -19.80 -21.08 15.36
N GLN A 726 -18.97 -20.04 15.30
CA GLN A 726 -19.40 -18.67 15.61
C GLN A 726 -20.56 -18.21 14.71
N LEU A 727 -20.56 -18.54 13.41
CA LEU A 727 -21.66 -18.13 12.52
C LEU A 727 -22.98 -18.84 12.84
N GLU A 728 -22.93 -20.11 13.25
CA GLU A 728 -24.12 -20.82 13.73
C GLU A 728 -24.65 -20.23 15.04
N LEU A 729 -23.76 -19.79 15.93
CA LEU A 729 -24.15 -19.06 17.13
C LEU A 729 -24.81 -17.71 16.77
N GLU A 730 -24.30 -16.97 15.78
CA GLU A 730 -24.97 -15.74 15.30
C GLU A 730 -26.41 -16.01 14.86
N GLN A 731 -26.63 -17.10 14.10
CA GLN A 731 -27.96 -17.47 13.64
C GLN A 731 -28.88 -17.80 14.81
N LYS A 732 -28.41 -18.56 15.81
CA LYS A 732 -29.18 -18.82 17.04
C LYS A 732 -29.47 -17.56 17.85
N LEU A 733 -28.52 -16.62 17.93
CA LEU A 733 -28.72 -15.34 18.62
C LEU A 733 -29.68 -14.41 17.87
N LYS A 734 -29.79 -14.57 16.55
CA LYS A 734 -30.70 -13.82 15.68
C LYS A 734 -32.13 -14.34 15.77
N GLU A 735 -32.31 -15.65 15.95
CA GLU A 735 -33.60 -16.27 16.26
C GLU A 735 -34.06 -15.81 17.65
N LYS A 736 -35.14 -15.00 17.72
CA LYS A 736 -35.62 -14.40 18.97
C LYS A 736 -36.08 -15.49 19.95
N GLY A 737 -35.22 -15.87 20.91
CA GLY A 737 -35.53 -16.84 21.96
C GLY A 737 -34.29 -17.24 22.78
N LYS A 738 -34.48 -17.55 24.07
CA LYS A 738 -33.41 -17.98 24.98
C LYS A 738 -33.53 -19.45 25.42
N SER A 739 -34.53 -20.17 24.94
CA SER A 739 -34.80 -21.55 25.37
C SER A 739 -33.65 -22.51 25.06
N TRP A 740 -32.90 -22.26 23.98
CA TRP A 740 -31.73 -23.07 23.65
C TRP A 740 -30.55 -22.89 24.63
N LEU A 741 -30.56 -21.82 25.45
CA LEU A 741 -29.61 -21.60 26.55
C LEU A 741 -30.08 -22.21 27.88
N GLU A 742 -31.32 -22.72 27.95
CA GLU A 742 -31.81 -23.42 29.13
C GLU A 742 -31.02 -24.71 29.33
N GLY A 743 -30.50 -24.91 30.54
CA GLY A 743 -29.61 -26.04 30.87
C GLY A 743 -28.12 -25.81 30.55
N ILE A 744 -27.75 -24.78 29.79
CA ILE A 744 -26.34 -24.45 29.51
C ILE A 744 -25.80 -23.55 30.62
N ASN A 745 -24.90 -24.04 31.46
CA ASN A 745 -24.30 -23.30 32.57
C ASN A 745 -22.90 -22.79 32.22
N ARG A 746 -22.17 -23.47 31.32
CA ARG A 746 -20.86 -23.06 30.85
C ARG A 746 -20.74 -23.13 29.32
N VAL A 747 -20.17 -22.07 28.74
CA VAL A 747 -19.78 -21.99 27.34
C VAL A 747 -18.26 -21.89 27.21
N THR A 748 -17.66 -22.75 26.41
CA THR A 748 -16.24 -22.65 26.03
C THR A 748 -16.13 -22.19 24.58
N THR A 749 -15.55 -21.01 24.34
CA THR A 749 -15.23 -20.55 22.99
C THR A 749 -13.76 -20.77 22.68
N ILE A 750 -13.46 -21.41 21.54
CA ILE A 750 -12.10 -21.72 21.11
C ILE A 750 -11.77 -20.85 19.91
N LEU A 751 -10.73 -20.03 20.04
CA LEU A 751 -10.24 -19.17 18.96
C LEU A 751 -9.25 -19.93 18.06
N CYS A 752 -9.03 -19.42 16.85
CA CYS A 752 -8.02 -19.94 15.91
C CYS A 752 -8.19 -21.43 15.54
N VAL A 753 -9.42 -21.95 15.55
CA VAL A 753 -9.72 -23.33 15.13
C VAL A 753 -9.39 -23.49 13.66
N ASN A 754 -8.41 -24.33 13.30
CA ASN A 754 -7.87 -24.49 11.95
C ASN A 754 -7.33 -23.19 11.33
N ALA A 755 -6.92 -22.20 12.12
CA ALA A 755 -6.24 -20.99 11.61
C ALA A 755 -4.86 -20.85 12.23
N ARG A 756 -3.97 -20.07 11.61
CA ARG A 756 -2.61 -19.79 12.09
C ARG A 756 -1.85 -21.09 12.47
N GLN A 757 -1.97 -22.12 11.65
CA GLN A 757 -1.34 -23.43 11.83
C GLN A 757 0.06 -23.45 11.18
N HIS A 758 0.88 -24.46 11.48
CA HIS A 758 2.14 -24.70 10.76
C HIS A 758 1.90 -25.14 9.31
N GLU A 759 0.91 -26.01 9.10
CA GLU A 759 0.48 -26.51 7.79
C GLU A 759 -1.02 -26.24 7.56
N GLY A 760 -1.45 -26.20 6.30
CA GLY A 760 -2.83 -25.87 5.93
C GLY A 760 -3.11 -24.36 5.97
N ILE A 761 -4.08 -23.92 6.79
CA ILE A 761 -4.42 -22.50 6.90
C ILE A 761 -3.44 -21.82 7.87
N THR A 762 -2.40 -21.24 7.28
CA THR A 762 -1.31 -20.58 8.00
C THR A 762 -1.63 -19.13 8.40
N TYR A 763 -2.68 -18.54 7.83
CA TYR A 763 -3.01 -17.13 8.04
C TYR A 763 -3.99 -16.87 9.18
N CYS A 764 -4.10 -15.59 9.55
CA CYS A 764 -5.15 -15.07 10.42
C CYS A 764 -6.30 -14.46 9.61
N SER A 765 -7.55 -14.78 9.96
CA SER A 765 -8.74 -14.20 9.31
C SER A 765 -9.21 -12.87 9.91
N ASN A 766 -8.51 -12.30 10.90
CA ASN A 766 -8.78 -10.99 11.55
C ASN A 766 -10.13 -10.88 12.32
N ILE A 767 -11.23 -11.38 11.76
CA ILE A 767 -12.61 -11.18 12.25
C ILE A 767 -13.01 -12.10 13.42
N CYS A 768 -12.34 -13.24 13.58
CA CYS A 768 -12.76 -14.29 14.51
C CYS A 768 -12.76 -13.77 15.96
N CYS A 769 -11.69 -13.08 16.38
CA CYS A 769 -11.57 -12.53 17.73
C CYS A 769 -12.68 -11.51 18.02
N GLY A 770 -12.92 -10.55 17.11
CA GLY A 770 -13.94 -9.52 17.30
C GLY A 770 -15.36 -10.10 17.43
N ASN A 771 -15.70 -11.08 16.59
CA ASN A 771 -17.00 -11.77 16.67
C ASN A 771 -17.17 -12.54 17.99
N SER A 772 -16.15 -13.30 18.41
CA SER A 772 -16.22 -14.03 19.69
C SER A 772 -16.38 -13.10 20.87
N ILE A 773 -15.57 -12.03 20.94
CA ILE A 773 -15.62 -11.04 22.03
C ILE A 773 -16.99 -10.35 22.09
N LYS A 774 -17.61 -10.08 20.93
CA LYS A 774 -18.98 -9.59 20.86
C LYS A 774 -20.00 -10.60 21.38
N ASN A 775 -19.92 -11.85 20.92
CA ASN A 775 -20.89 -12.88 21.31
C ASN A 775 -20.84 -13.21 22.80
N ILE A 776 -19.66 -13.11 23.43
CA ILE A 776 -19.52 -13.22 24.90
C ILE A 776 -20.42 -12.21 25.61
N GLY A 777 -20.36 -10.93 25.22
CA GLY A 777 -21.18 -9.89 25.82
C GLY A 777 -22.68 -10.11 25.59
N LEU A 778 -23.07 -10.57 24.40
CA LEU A 778 -24.47 -10.90 24.09
C LEU A 778 -24.98 -12.07 24.94
N LEU A 779 -24.18 -13.13 25.09
CA LEU A 779 -24.52 -14.28 25.92
C LEU A 779 -24.68 -13.88 27.39
N LYS A 780 -23.79 -13.03 27.92
CA LYS A 780 -23.91 -12.50 29.28
C LYS A 780 -25.13 -11.61 29.48
N LYS A 781 -25.53 -10.83 28.48
CA LYS A 781 -26.78 -10.07 28.53
C LYS A 781 -28.01 -11.00 28.57
N LEU A 782 -27.96 -12.14 27.88
CA LEU A 782 -29.05 -13.12 27.89
C LEU A 782 -29.10 -13.96 29.18
N LYS A 783 -27.95 -14.32 29.73
CA LYS A 783 -27.79 -15.13 30.95
C LYS A 783 -26.59 -14.64 31.78
N PRO A 784 -26.77 -13.71 32.73
CA PRO A 784 -25.66 -13.10 33.49
C PRO A 784 -24.79 -14.08 34.27
N GLU A 785 -25.40 -15.15 34.80
CA GLU A 785 -24.76 -16.22 35.56
C GLU A 785 -23.98 -17.23 34.69
N LEU A 786 -24.10 -17.16 33.36
CA LEU A 786 -23.45 -18.08 32.44
C LEU A 786 -21.93 -17.99 32.56
N GLU A 787 -21.26 -19.10 32.89
CA GLU A 787 -19.80 -19.11 32.91
C GLU A 787 -19.26 -19.20 31.47
N ILE A 788 -18.29 -18.35 31.14
CA ILE A 788 -17.71 -18.31 29.80
C ILE A 788 -16.20 -18.44 29.91
N VAL A 789 -15.65 -19.42 29.17
CA VAL A 789 -14.22 -19.66 29.06
C VAL A 789 -13.78 -19.43 27.61
N VAL A 790 -12.75 -18.63 27.41
CA VAL A 790 -12.18 -18.27 26.11
C VAL A 790 -10.79 -18.90 26.00
N LEU A 791 -10.64 -19.86 25.09
CA LEU A 791 -9.34 -20.43 24.75
C LEU A 791 -8.74 -19.65 23.57
N TYR A 792 -7.57 -19.05 23.76
CA TYR A 792 -6.93 -18.19 22.74
C TYR A 792 -5.42 -18.39 22.66
N ARG A 793 -4.80 -17.90 21.56
CA ARG A 793 -3.33 -17.81 21.43
C ARG A 793 -2.86 -16.36 21.47
N ASP A 794 -3.30 -15.55 20.51
CA ASP A 794 -3.16 -14.08 20.55
C ASP A 794 -4.46 -13.46 20.05
N LEU A 795 -4.85 -12.34 20.67
CA LEU A 795 -6.06 -11.62 20.30
C LEU A 795 -5.76 -10.54 19.24
N GLN A 796 -6.48 -10.64 18.12
CA GLN A 796 -6.42 -9.67 17.03
C GLN A 796 -7.41 -8.52 17.24
N MET A 797 -7.16 -7.70 18.26
CA MET A 797 -7.99 -6.53 18.60
C MET A 797 -7.27 -5.22 18.24
N ALA A 798 -6.72 -5.14 17.02
CA ALA A 798 -6.09 -3.92 16.50
C ALA A 798 -7.12 -2.80 16.29
N LYS A 799 -6.65 -1.54 16.27
CA LYS A 799 -7.38 -0.26 16.17
C LYS A 799 -7.81 0.38 17.49
N LYS A 800 -8.13 1.68 17.41
CA LYS A 800 -8.34 2.55 18.58
C LYS A 800 -9.46 2.06 19.52
N ARG A 801 -10.64 1.72 18.99
CA ARG A 801 -11.80 1.28 19.78
C ARG A 801 -11.78 -0.20 20.21
N TYR A 802 -10.98 -1.02 19.55
CA TYR A 802 -11.05 -2.47 19.71
C TYR A 802 -10.41 -2.92 21.02
N GLU A 803 -9.38 -2.21 21.48
CA GLU A 803 -8.73 -2.51 22.77
C GLU A 803 -9.67 -2.26 23.94
N ASP A 804 -10.34 -1.10 23.95
CA ASP A 804 -11.27 -0.75 25.02
C ASP A 804 -12.49 -1.68 25.02
N TYR A 805 -13.01 -2.00 23.83
CA TYR A 805 -14.08 -2.99 23.67
C TYR A 805 -13.70 -4.36 24.24
N TYR A 806 -12.49 -4.83 23.94
CA TYR A 806 -11.95 -6.06 24.53
C TYR A 806 -11.79 -5.97 26.05
N ARG A 807 -11.27 -4.86 26.57
CA ARG A 807 -11.03 -4.68 28.01
C ARG A 807 -12.31 -4.77 28.82
N GLU A 808 -13.41 -4.21 28.32
CA GLU A 808 -14.72 -4.32 28.97
C GLU A 808 -15.22 -5.76 28.95
N ARG A 809 -15.14 -6.45 27.81
CA ARG A 809 -15.56 -7.87 27.69
C ARG A 809 -14.67 -8.83 28.48
N ARG A 810 -13.39 -8.48 28.72
CA ARG A 810 -12.46 -9.32 29.50
C ARG A 810 -12.94 -9.54 30.95
N LYS A 811 -13.73 -8.62 31.50
CA LYS A 811 -14.31 -8.74 32.86
C LYS A 811 -15.42 -9.78 32.94
N GLU A 812 -15.97 -10.18 31.80
CA GLU A 812 -17.18 -11.01 31.69
C GLU A 812 -16.88 -12.50 31.44
N ALA A 813 -15.62 -12.86 31.15
CA ALA A 813 -15.22 -14.24 30.83
C ALA A 813 -13.81 -14.57 31.34
N ILE A 814 -13.52 -15.86 31.48
CA ILE A 814 -12.20 -16.39 31.83
C ILE A 814 -11.40 -16.57 30.53
N PHE A 815 -10.17 -16.06 30.47
CA PHE A 815 -9.32 -16.15 29.29
C PHE A 815 -8.14 -17.08 29.57
N LEU A 816 -8.12 -18.25 28.92
CA LEU A 816 -7.05 -19.24 29.03
C LEU A 816 -6.25 -19.28 27.73
N ARG A 817 -4.92 -19.21 27.85
CA ARG A 817 -4.02 -19.09 26.71
C ARG A 817 -3.38 -20.43 26.38
N TYR A 818 -3.53 -20.92 25.16
CA TYR A 818 -2.91 -22.17 24.68
C TYR A 818 -1.92 -21.90 23.53
N ASP A 819 -1.16 -22.90 23.11
CA ASP A 819 -0.23 -22.83 21.97
C ASP A 819 -0.46 -23.96 20.94
N LEU A 820 0.34 -23.98 19.87
CA LEU A 820 0.20 -25.00 18.81
C LEU A 820 0.73 -26.38 19.26
N ASP A 821 1.67 -26.41 20.20
CA ASP A 821 2.26 -27.64 20.72
C ASP A 821 1.29 -28.36 21.66
N ASN A 822 0.42 -27.62 22.36
CA ASN A 822 -0.55 -28.13 23.32
C ASN A 822 -1.98 -27.68 22.95
N LEU A 823 -2.53 -28.25 21.88
CA LEU A 823 -3.92 -27.98 21.49
C LEU A 823 -4.92 -28.46 22.56
N PRO A 824 -6.04 -27.74 22.78
CA PRO A 824 -7.08 -28.18 23.70
C PRO A 824 -7.70 -29.51 23.26
N ILE A 825 -7.89 -30.42 24.20
CA ILE A 825 -8.49 -31.72 23.96
C ILE A 825 -9.95 -31.68 24.45
N ILE A 826 -10.87 -32.10 23.59
CA ILE A 826 -12.30 -32.21 23.91
C ILE A 826 -12.72 -33.66 23.88
N SER A 827 -13.23 -34.13 25.01
CA SER A 827 -13.75 -35.49 25.18
C SER A 827 -15.21 -35.45 25.66
N LYS A 828 -15.98 -36.49 25.35
CA LYS A 828 -17.34 -36.64 25.87
C LYS A 828 -17.29 -37.15 27.30
N THR A 829 -18.15 -36.63 28.17
CA THR A 829 -18.30 -37.18 29.53
C THR A 829 -19.18 -38.43 29.52
N SER A 830 -19.06 -39.27 30.55
CA SER A 830 -19.82 -40.52 30.68
C SER A 830 -21.29 -40.32 31.08
N LYS A 831 -21.72 -39.09 31.40
CA LYS A 831 -23.04 -38.79 32.02
C LYS A 831 -24.14 -38.45 31.01
N SER A 832 -23.82 -37.98 29.81
CA SER A 832 -24.79 -37.71 28.74
C SER A 832 -24.13 -37.74 27.35
N GLN A 833 -24.93 -37.75 26.27
CA GLN A 833 -24.42 -37.83 24.91
C GLN A 833 -23.81 -36.52 24.38
N GLU A 834 -24.03 -35.39 25.08
CA GLU A 834 -23.70 -34.03 24.64
C GLU A 834 -23.07 -33.12 25.73
N ASP A 835 -22.55 -33.69 26.82
CA ASP A 835 -21.70 -32.98 27.80
C ASP A 835 -20.21 -33.25 27.50
N TYR A 836 -19.38 -32.21 27.58
CA TYR A 836 -17.97 -32.29 27.20
C TYR A 836 -17.04 -31.96 28.36
N ASN A 837 -15.89 -32.63 28.39
CA ASN A 837 -14.75 -32.27 29.21
C ASN A 837 -13.67 -31.65 28.31
N VAL A 838 -13.14 -30.51 28.75
CA VAL A 838 -12.06 -29.77 28.10
C VAL A 838 -10.81 -29.89 28.95
N LYS A 839 -9.74 -30.40 28.34
CA LYS A 839 -8.38 -30.38 28.89
C LYS A 839 -7.54 -29.40 28.10
N VAL A 840 -6.99 -28.39 28.76
CA VAL A 840 -6.16 -27.35 28.13
C VAL A 840 -4.91 -27.09 28.97
N PHE A 841 -3.76 -26.97 28.32
CA PHE A 841 -2.56 -26.45 28.97
C PHE A 841 -2.59 -24.93 28.90
N ASP A 842 -2.69 -24.27 30.06
CA ASP A 842 -2.64 -22.80 30.10
C ASP A 842 -1.18 -22.33 30.16
N THR A 843 -0.76 -21.67 29.10
CA THR A 843 0.61 -21.16 28.94
C THR A 843 0.97 -20.01 29.88
N ASN A 844 0.00 -19.38 30.56
CA ASN A 844 0.32 -18.37 31.57
C ASN A 844 0.48 -19.00 32.96
N LEU A 845 -0.26 -20.07 33.26
CA LEU A 845 -0.20 -20.81 34.52
C LEU A 845 0.84 -21.94 34.52
N GLN A 846 1.31 -22.36 33.33
CA GLN A 846 2.18 -23.54 33.12
C GLN A 846 1.59 -24.83 33.68
N ASP A 847 0.27 -24.99 33.60
CA ASP A 847 -0.42 -26.17 34.15
C ASP A 847 -1.59 -26.61 33.27
N PHE A 848 -1.96 -27.89 33.40
CA PHE A 848 -3.15 -28.44 32.76
C PHE A 848 -4.39 -28.14 33.59
N LEU A 849 -5.37 -27.52 32.94
CA LEU A 849 -6.69 -27.31 33.50
C LEU A 849 -7.68 -28.28 32.85
N GLU A 850 -8.50 -28.93 33.67
CA GLU A 850 -9.58 -29.81 33.23
C GLU A 850 -10.91 -29.32 33.79
N PHE A 851 -11.89 -29.14 32.91
CA PHE A 851 -13.21 -28.65 33.32
C PHE A 851 -14.32 -29.10 32.36
N ASN A 852 -15.54 -29.26 32.87
CA ASN A 852 -16.70 -29.64 32.06
C ASN A 852 -17.29 -28.41 31.37
N THR A 853 -17.89 -28.58 30.20
CA THR A 853 -18.56 -27.53 29.44
C THR A 853 -19.80 -28.07 28.73
N ASP A 854 -20.85 -27.27 28.68
CA ASP A 854 -22.15 -27.67 28.13
C ASP A 854 -22.28 -27.26 26.66
N LEU A 855 -21.58 -26.18 26.26
CA LEU A 855 -21.58 -25.68 24.88
C LEU A 855 -20.17 -25.26 24.44
N ILE A 856 -19.77 -25.72 23.26
CA ILE A 856 -18.50 -25.37 22.64
C ILE A 856 -18.75 -24.52 21.39
N VAL A 857 -18.08 -23.37 21.32
CA VAL A 857 -18.18 -22.44 20.20
C VAL A 857 -16.83 -22.31 19.50
N LEU A 858 -16.76 -22.74 18.25
CA LEU A 858 -15.54 -22.79 17.46
C LEU A 858 -15.42 -21.55 16.59
N SER A 859 -14.32 -20.82 16.72
CA SER A 859 -14.05 -19.62 15.94
C SER A 859 -13.09 -19.95 14.80
N THR A 860 -13.68 -20.27 13.66
CA THR A 860 -12.98 -20.78 12.47
C THR A 860 -12.63 -19.66 11.51
N PRO A 861 -11.62 -19.85 10.64
CA PRO A 861 -11.21 -18.84 9.69
C PRO A 861 -12.25 -18.65 8.57
N MET A 862 -12.19 -17.48 7.94
CA MET A 862 -12.82 -17.26 6.65
C MET A 862 -11.88 -17.73 5.54
N VAL A 863 -12.42 -18.50 4.61
CA VAL A 863 -11.74 -19.03 3.41
C VAL A 863 -12.33 -18.41 2.14
N PRO A 864 -11.64 -18.52 0.98
CA PRO A 864 -12.14 -17.99 -0.28
C PRO A 864 -13.53 -18.55 -0.63
N ALA A 865 -14.33 -17.77 -1.35
CA ALA A 865 -15.63 -18.22 -1.85
C ALA A 865 -15.47 -19.37 -2.87
N ASP A 866 -16.58 -20.04 -3.19
CA ASP A 866 -16.58 -21.14 -4.17
C ASP A 866 -16.31 -20.65 -5.59
N ASN A 867 -15.70 -21.51 -6.41
CA ASN A 867 -15.42 -21.32 -7.84
C ASN A 867 -14.58 -20.06 -8.18
N LEU A 868 -13.78 -19.58 -7.23
CA LEU A 868 -12.88 -18.45 -7.48
C LEU A 868 -11.84 -18.72 -8.57
N GLU A 869 -11.37 -19.95 -8.69
CA GLU A 869 -10.44 -20.35 -9.77
C GLU A 869 -11.05 -20.18 -11.17
N GLU A 870 -12.33 -20.51 -11.32
CA GLU A 870 -13.05 -20.37 -12.59
C GLU A 870 -13.19 -18.89 -12.96
N LEU A 871 -13.62 -18.06 -12.00
CA LEU A 871 -13.73 -16.61 -12.18
C LEU A 871 -12.37 -15.96 -12.44
N ALA A 872 -11.32 -16.37 -11.73
CA ALA A 872 -9.96 -15.88 -11.91
C ALA A 872 -9.44 -16.17 -13.33
N LYS A 873 -9.74 -17.35 -13.88
CA LYS A 873 -9.42 -17.71 -15.28
C LYS A 873 -10.15 -16.81 -16.28
N MET A 874 -11.46 -16.56 -16.08
CA MET A 874 -12.23 -15.66 -16.94
C MET A 874 -11.68 -14.22 -16.92
N LEU A 875 -11.34 -13.72 -15.73
CA LEU A 875 -10.77 -12.37 -15.53
C LEU A 875 -9.29 -12.28 -15.93
N LYS A 876 -8.60 -13.42 -16.10
CA LYS A 876 -7.15 -13.54 -16.33
C LYS A 876 -6.34 -12.86 -15.21
N VAL A 877 -6.71 -13.13 -13.97
CA VAL A 877 -6.05 -12.58 -12.77
C VAL A 877 -5.54 -13.70 -11.86
N PRO A 878 -4.41 -13.51 -11.17
CA PRO A 878 -3.85 -14.55 -10.30
C PRO A 878 -4.58 -14.66 -8.96
N LEU A 879 -4.57 -15.87 -8.40
CA LEU A 879 -4.84 -16.13 -7.00
C LEU A 879 -3.52 -16.32 -6.24
N ASP A 880 -3.51 -16.00 -4.96
CA ASP A 880 -2.39 -16.31 -4.07
C ASP A 880 -2.40 -17.79 -3.62
N LYS A 881 -1.36 -18.18 -2.86
CA LYS A 881 -1.21 -19.54 -2.33
C LYS A 881 -2.37 -20.00 -1.42
N ASN A 882 -3.16 -19.07 -0.89
CA ASN A 882 -4.28 -19.32 0.00
C ASN A 882 -5.63 -19.34 -0.77
N GLY A 883 -5.61 -19.13 -2.09
CA GLY A 883 -6.79 -19.11 -2.96
C GLY A 883 -7.54 -17.78 -2.99
N PHE A 884 -7.00 -16.70 -2.39
CA PHE A 884 -7.59 -15.35 -2.50
C PHE A 884 -7.04 -14.61 -3.73
N PHE A 885 -7.76 -13.60 -4.20
CA PHE A 885 -7.28 -12.77 -5.30
C PHE A 885 -6.00 -12.01 -4.93
N LEU A 886 -5.03 -11.98 -5.84
CA LEU A 886 -3.78 -11.26 -5.67
C LEU A 886 -3.86 -9.88 -6.32
N GLU A 887 -3.65 -8.84 -5.52
CA GLU A 887 -3.57 -7.45 -5.95
C GLU A 887 -2.30 -7.14 -6.79
N ALA A 888 -2.32 -6.05 -7.55
CA ALA A 888 -1.22 -5.62 -8.41
C ALA A 888 0.06 -5.27 -7.62
N HIS A 889 -0.12 -4.57 -6.49
CA HIS A 889 0.97 -4.26 -5.56
C HIS A 889 0.41 -4.08 -4.15
N VAL A 890 0.94 -4.84 -3.18
CA VAL A 890 0.44 -4.92 -1.80
C VAL A 890 0.26 -3.54 -1.17
N LYS A 891 1.20 -2.61 -1.38
CA LYS A 891 1.18 -1.24 -0.80
C LYS A 891 0.47 -0.16 -1.59
N LEU A 892 0.89 0.06 -2.84
CA LEU A 892 0.47 1.23 -3.61
C LEU A 892 -0.70 0.97 -4.55
N ARG A 893 -1.02 -0.30 -4.84
CA ARG A 893 -2.15 -0.70 -5.67
C ARG A 893 -2.93 -1.86 -5.02
N PRO A 894 -3.40 -1.72 -3.77
CA PRO A 894 -4.07 -2.80 -3.03
C PRO A 894 -5.50 -3.12 -3.54
N LEU A 895 -5.99 -2.32 -4.49
CA LEU A 895 -7.34 -2.38 -5.05
C LEU A 895 -7.35 -2.81 -6.53
N ASP A 896 -6.20 -2.76 -7.19
CA ASP A 896 -6.10 -3.01 -8.63
C ASP A 896 -5.63 -4.45 -8.84
N PHE A 897 -6.05 -5.06 -9.95
CA PHE A 897 -5.32 -6.19 -10.51
C PHE A 897 -4.19 -5.70 -11.43
N ALA A 898 -3.26 -6.60 -11.77
CA ALA A 898 -2.26 -6.31 -12.81
C ALA A 898 -2.93 -6.07 -14.18
N THR A 899 -4.10 -6.68 -14.40
CA THR A 899 -4.96 -6.41 -15.55
C THR A 899 -5.72 -5.10 -15.32
N ASP A 900 -5.49 -4.12 -16.18
CA ASP A 900 -6.15 -2.81 -16.09
C ASP A 900 -7.67 -2.92 -16.23
N GLY A 901 -8.40 -1.99 -15.61
CA GLY A 901 -9.86 -1.92 -15.67
C GLY A 901 -10.59 -2.91 -14.75
N ILE A 902 -9.87 -3.78 -14.04
CA ILE A 902 -10.42 -4.74 -13.08
C ILE A 902 -9.89 -4.41 -11.68
N PHE A 903 -10.81 -4.30 -10.72
CA PHE A 903 -10.54 -3.92 -9.33
C PHE A 903 -11.07 -4.96 -8.35
N LEU A 904 -10.62 -4.87 -7.11
CA LEU A 904 -10.84 -5.86 -6.07
C LEU A 904 -11.18 -5.17 -4.74
N CYS A 905 -12.21 -5.67 -4.04
CA CYS A 905 -12.54 -5.17 -2.71
C CYS A 905 -13.17 -6.22 -1.77
N GLY A 906 -13.17 -5.89 -0.48
CA GLY A 906 -13.80 -6.67 0.57
C GLY A 906 -13.11 -8.01 0.83
N CYS A 907 -13.89 -9.00 1.28
CA CYS A 907 -13.35 -10.31 1.63
C CYS A 907 -12.92 -11.18 0.44
N ALA A 908 -13.18 -10.75 -0.79
CA ALA A 908 -12.63 -11.40 -1.99
C ALA A 908 -11.09 -11.28 -2.04
N GLN A 909 -10.55 -10.19 -1.48
CA GLN A 909 -9.11 -9.94 -1.41
C GLN A 909 -8.46 -10.63 -0.20
N TRP A 910 -9.12 -10.52 0.95
CA TRP A 910 -8.66 -11.07 2.23
C TRP A 910 -9.73 -10.90 3.33
N PRO A 911 -9.83 -11.77 4.34
CA PRO A 911 -10.72 -11.57 5.47
C PRO A 911 -10.48 -10.25 6.22
N LYS A 912 -11.53 -9.44 6.38
CA LYS A 912 -11.47 -8.13 7.05
C LYS A 912 -12.81 -7.73 7.66
N ASN A 913 -12.79 -6.79 8.59
CA ASN A 913 -14.01 -6.29 9.24
C ASN A 913 -14.84 -5.40 8.28
N ILE A 914 -16.05 -5.04 8.71
CA ILE A 914 -17.01 -4.30 7.89
C ILE A 914 -16.54 -2.87 7.55
N GLN A 915 -15.90 -2.17 8.50
CA GLN A 915 -15.39 -0.82 8.28
C GLN A 915 -14.29 -0.81 7.20
N ASP A 916 -13.35 -1.76 7.25
CA ASP A 916 -12.31 -1.91 6.22
C ASP A 916 -12.88 -2.37 4.88
N THR A 917 -13.90 -3.23 4.91
CA THR A 917 -14.62 -3.66 3.71
C THR A 917 -15.25 -2.47 2.99
N ILE A 918 -15.92 -1.58 3.72
CA ILE A 918 -16.58 -0.38 3.18
C ILE A 918 -15.55 0.64 2.69
N SER A 919 -14.46 0.85 3.43
CA SER A 919 -13.35 1.72 3.01
C SER A 919 -12.72 1.19 1.70
N GLN A 920 -12.40 -0.11 1.62
CA GLN A 920 -11.84 -0.73 0.42
C GLN A 920 -12.82 -0.72 -0.77
N ALA A 921 -14.13 -0.89 -0.53
CA ALA A 921 -15.15 -0.83 -1.57
C ALA A 921 -15.31 0.57 -2.16
N ASN A 922 -15.33 1.61 -1.32
CA ASN A 922 -15.27 2.99 -1.79
C ASN A 922 -13.97 3.25 -2.55
N GLY A 923 -12.84 2.71 -2.06
CA GLY A 923 -11.56 2.73 -2.74
C GLY A 923 -11.62 2.19 -4.16
N ALA A 924 -12.11 0.95 -4.33
CA ALA A 924 -12.22 0.30 -5.64
C ALA A 924 -13.17 1.07 -6.58
N ALA A 925 -14.26 1.61 -6.06
CA ALA A 925 -15.15 2.49 -6.82
C ALA A 925 -14.44 3.78 -7.26
N GLY A 926 -13.67 4.42 -6.37
CA GLY A 926 -12.84 5.57 -6.68
C GLY A 926 -11.86 5.26 -7.80
N ARG A 927 -11.09 4.17 -7.69
CA ARG A 927 -10.14 3.71 -8.71
C ARG A 927 -10.81 3.45 -10.06
N ALA A 928 -11.94 2.75 -10.06
CA ALA A 928 -12.72 2.46 -11.26
C ALA A 928 -13.29 3.73 -11.91
N SER A 929 -13.78 4.68 -11.12
CA SER A 929 -14.36 5.92 -11.62
C SER A 929 -13.37 6.81 -12.36
N ARG A 930 -12.06 6.68 -12.13
CA ARG A 930 -11.02 7.41 -12.88
C ARG A 930 -11.05 7.04 -14.36
N PHE A 931 -11.07 5.74 -14.65
CA PHE A 931 -11.21 5.23 -16.02
C PHE A 931 -12.53 5.65 -16.65
N LEU A 932 -13.64 5.54 -15.92
CA LEU A 932 -14.96 5.92 -16.42
C LEU A 932 -15.08 7.44 -16.68
N SER A 933 -14.37 8.26 -15.90
CA SER A 933 -14.37 9.72 -16.06
C SER A 933 -13.47 10.17 -17.22
N ALA A 934 -12.36 9.46 -17.47
CA ALA A 934 -11.40 9.79 -18.53
C ALA A 934 -11.99 9.72 -19.94
N LYS A 935 -13.02 8.87 -20.16
CA LYS A 935 -13.68 8.57 -21.47
C LYS A 935 -12.77 7.94 -22.52
N GLU A 936 -11.47 8.22 -22.50
CA GLU A 936 -10.46 7.65 -23.39
C GLU A 936 -9.22 7.26 -22.57
N ILE A 937 -8.53 6.21 -23.01
CA ILE A 937 -7.24 5.78 -22.43
C ILE A 937 -6.24 5.45 -23.54
N THR A 938 -4.97 5.67 -23.25
CA THR A 938 -3.88 5.33 -24.17
C THR A 938 -3.38 3.90 -23.92
N THR A 939 -3.19 3.11 -24.96
CA THR A 939 -2.56 1.78 -24.87
C THR A 939 -1.06 1.85 -25.01
N SER A 940 -0.35 0.86 -24.45
CA SER A 940 1.06 0.64 -24.75
C SER A 940 1.29 0.48 -26.26
N GLY A 941 2.38 1.07 -26.76
CA GLY A 941 2.87 0.87 -28.13
C GLY A 941 3.57 -0.48 -28.34
N ILE A 942 3.80 -1.25 -27.28
CA ILE A 942 4.41 -2.59 -27.31
C ILE A 942 3.35 -3.60 -27.77
N VAL A 943 3.06 -3.58 -29.07
CA VAL A 943 2.11 -4.48 -29.72
C VAL A 943 2.82 -5.35 -30.76
N ALA A 944 2.19 -6.47 -31.09
CA ALA A 944 2.63 -7.32 -32.19
C ALA A 944 2.25 -6.70 -33.54
N GLU A 945 3.12 -6.85 -34.53
CA GLU A 945 2.90 -6.41 -35.91
C GLU A 945 3.12 -7.57 -36.87
N VAL A 946 2.35 -7.59 -37.97
CA VAL A 946 2.47 -8.62 -39.02
C VAL A 946 3.09 -7.97 -40.24
N ASP A 947 4.16 -8.56 -40.76
CA ASP A 947 4.65 -8.28 -42.10
C ASP A 947 3.75 -9.02 -43.12
N PRO A 948 2.93 -8.30 -43.91
CA PRO A 948 2.02 -8.92 -44.87
C PRO A 948 2.76 -9.59 -46.03
N ILE A 949 4.01 -9.22 -46.31
CA ILE A 949 4.82 -9.84 -47.37
C ILE A 949 5.19 -11.25 -46.96
N ASN A 950 5.73 -11.40 -45.75
CA ASN A 950 6.19 -12.67 -45.20
C ASN A 950 5.06 -13.53 -44.62
N CYS A 951 3.88 -12.97 -44.33
CA CYS A 951 2.77 -13.72 -43.76
C CYS A 951 2.18 -14.71 -44.79
N ILE A 952 2.20 -16.01 -44.48
CA ILE A 952 1.60 -17.05 -45.34
C ILE A 952 0.14 -17.39 -44.97
N GLY A 953 -0.48 -16.67 -44.03
CA GLY A 953 -1.88 -16.87 -43.64
C GLY A 953 -2.19 -18.21 -42.97
N CYS A 954 -1.21 -18.84 -42.32
CA CYS A 954 -1.35 -20.21 -41.79
C CYS A 954 -2.28 -20.35 -40.56
N GLY A 955 -2.76 -19.25 -39.97
CA GLY A 955 -3.68 -19.28 -38.83
C GLY A 955 -3.07 -19.64 -37.48
N LYS A 956 -1.82 -20.14 -37.41
CA LYS A 956 -1.19 -20.56 -36.14
C LYS A 956 -1.17 -19.45 -35.08
N CYS A 957 -0.81 -18.23 -35.48
CA CYS A 957 -0.80 -17.06 -34.61
C CYS A 957 -2.18 -16.78 -33.96
N GLN A 958 -3.28 -16.98 -34.70
CA GLN A 958 -4.63 -16.79 -34.17
C GLN A 958 -4.93 -17.81 -33.08
N SER A 959 -4.58 -19.08 -33.30
CA SER A 959 -4.84 -20.17 -32.35
C SER A 959 -4.10 -20.05 -31.02
N VAL A 960 -2.96 -19.34 -30.99
CA VAL A 960 -2.12 -19.19 -29.79
C VAL A 960 -2.31 -17.85 -29.08
N CYS A 961 -3.11 -16.93 -29.63
CA CYS A 961 -3.31 -15.62 -29.01
C CYS A 961 -4.28 -15.73 -27.83
N PRO A 962 -3.85 -15.53 -26.57
CA PRO A 962 -4.75 -15.66 -25.42
C PRO A 962 -5.74 -14.49 -25.31
N TYR A 963 -5.59 -13.46 -26.13
CA TYR A 963 -6.42 -12.25 -26.15
C TYR A 963 -7.36 -12.18 -27.34
N ASN A 964 -7.32 -13.18 -28.24
CA ASN A 964 -8.06 -13.16 -29.51
C ASN A 964 -7.83 -11.86 -30.29
N ALA A 965 -6.60 -11.34 -30.26
CA ALA A 965 -6.22 -10.10 -30.92
C ALA A 965 -5.92 -10.28 -32.42
N ILE A 966 -5.98 -11.51 -32.94
CA ILE A 966 -5.50 -11.85 -34.28
C ILE A 966 -6.63 -12.42 -35.11
N ASP A 967 -6.91 -11.77 -36.24
CA ASP A 967 -7.86 -12.21 -37.24
C ASP A 967 -7.13 -12.66 -38.51
N ILE A 968 -7.79 -13.48 -39.32
CA ILE A 968 -7.31 -13.87 -40.64
C ILE A 968 -8.21 -13.20 -41.67
N LEU A 969 -7.65 -12.22 -42.38
CA LEU A 969 -8.34 -11.44 -43.41
C LEU A 969 -7.97 -11.94 -44.80
N GLU A 970 -8.91 -11.83 -45.73
CA GLU A 970 -8.67 -12.08 -47.14
C GLU A 970 -8.13 -10.81 -47.81
N SER A 971 -7.07 -10.95 -48.58
CA SER A 971 -6.38 -9.88 -49.30
C SER A 971 -6.17 -10.31 -50.75
N THR A 972 -6.51 -9.45 -51.70
CA THR A 972 -6.34 -9.74 -53.12
C THR A 972 -4.94 -9.30 -53.57
N LYS A 973 -4.16 -10.22 -54.14
CA LYS A 973 -2.93 -9.89 -54.88
C LYS A 973 -3.23 -9.91 -56.37
N GLU A 974 -2.99 -8.80 -57.04
CA GLU A 974 -3.08 -8.70 -58.50
C GLU A 974 -1.72 -8.99 -59.13
N PHE A 975 -1.72 -9.90 -60.11
CA PHE A 975 -0.64 -10.14 -61.05
C PHE A 975 -1.09 -9.67 -62.44
N GLU A 976 -0.15 -9.47 -63.38
CA GLU A 976 -0.44 -8.89 -64.71
C GLU A 976 -1.65 -9.54 -65.43
N ASP A 977 -1.90 -10.85 -65.21
CA ASP A 977 -3.00 -11.58 -65.85
C ASP A 977 -4.00 -12.28 -64.88
N VAL A 978 -3.80 -12.23 -63.55
CA VAL A 978 -4.64 -12.98 -62.56
C VAL A 978 -4.72 -12.28 -61.21
N SER A 979 -5.92 -12.21 -60.62
CA SER A 979 -6.13 -11.79 -59.21
C SER A 979 -6.27 -13.02 -58.30
N LEU A 980 -5.39 -13.16 -57.29
CA LEU A 980 -5.41 -14.24 -56.31
C LEU A 980 -5.82 -13.74 -54.93
N VAL A 981 -6.83 -14.39 -54.33
CA VAL A 981 -7.22 -14.13 -52.93
C VAL A 981 -6.28 -14.90 -52.00
N VAL A 982 -5.49 -14.18 -51.21
CA VAL A 982 -4.57 -14.73 -50.21
C VAL A 982 -5.02 -14.35 -48.80
N LYS A 983 -4.87 -15.28 -47.85
CA LYS A 983 -5.18 -15.01 -46.45
C LYS A 983 -3.97 -14.39 -45.76
N LYS A 984 -4.20 -13.39 -44.92
CA LYS A 984 -3.18 -12.68 -44.13
C LYS A 984 -3.65 -12.51 -42.70
N SER A 985 -2.73 -12.65 -41.76
CA SER A 985 -3.02 -12.34 -40.36
C SER A 985 -3.07 -10.84 -40.17
N PHE A 986 -4.05 -10.38 -39.40
CA PHE A 986 -4.21 -9.00 -38.97
C PHE A 986 -4.24 -8.96 -37.45
N ILE A 987 -3.53 -8.02 -36.85
CA ILE A 987 -3.47 -7.88 -35.39
C ILE A 987 -4.22 -6.61 -35.01
N ASN A 988 -5.24 -6.77 -34.17
CA ASN A 988 -5.90 -5.67 -33.50
C ASN A 988 -5.01 -5.16 -32.36
N SER A 989 -4.37 -4.02 -32.57
CA SER A 989 -3.51 -3.30 -31.64
C SER A 989 -4.18 -3.07 -30.28
N ALA A 990 -5.47 -2.72 -30.25
CA ALA A 990 -6.24 -2.49 -29.02
C ALA A 990 -6.35 -3.74 -28.12
N LEU A 991 -6.44 -4.92 -28.75
CA LEU A 991 -6.52 -6.21 -28.05
C LEU A 991 -5.14 -6.78 -27.73
N CYS A 992 -4.11 -6.40 -28.48
CA CYS A 992 -2.78 -6.94 -28.32
C CYS A 992 -2.12 -6.42 -27.03
N LYS A 993 -1.65 -7.35 -26.19
CA LYS A 993 -0.91 -7.03 -24.95
C LYS A 993 0.60 -7.27 -25.07
N GLY A 994 1.11 -7.38 -26.30
CA GLY A 994 2.55 -7.52 -26.54
C GLY A 994 3.20 -8.79 -25.97
N CYS A 995 2.44 -9.85 -25.69
CA CYS A 995 2.97 -11.01 -24.95
C CYS A 995 4.00 -11.88 -25.71
N GLY A 996 4.22 -11.64 -27.00
CA GLY A 996 5.22 -12.37 -27.80
C GLY A 996 4.84 -13.76 -28.28
N THR A 997 3.77 -14.37 -27.77
CA THR A 997 3.41 -15.77 -28.11
C THR A 997 3.19 -16.00 -29.61
N CYS A 998 2.54 -15.06 -30.30
CA CYS A 998 2.30 -15.17 -31.74
C CYS A 998 3.57 -15.00 -32.58
N ALA A 999 4.47 -14.09 -32.18
CA ALA A 999 5.77 -13.89 -32.82
C ALA A 999 6.64 -15.13 -32.70
N ALA A 1000 6.78 -15.68 -31.48
CA ALA A 1000 7.54 -16.91 -31.22
C ALA A 1000 6.98 -18.15 -31.94
N THR A 1001 5.68 -18.17 -32.26
CA THR A 1001 5.02 -19.27 -32.96
C THR A 1001 5.09 -19.13 -34.49
N CYS A 1002 5.37 -17.94 -35.00
CA CYS A 1002 5.31 -17.68 -36.44
C CYS A 1002 6.42 -18.44 -37.18
N PRO A 1003 6.09 -19.43 -38.04
CA PRO A 1003 7.11 -20.28 -38.64
C PRO A 1003 7.97 -19.54 -39.67
N ASN A 1004 7.46 -18.43 -40.22
CA ASN A 1004 8.14 -17.64 -41.25
C ASN A 1004 8.71 -16.32 -40.71
N GLY A 1005 8.71 -16.11 -39.39
CA GLY A 1005 9.17 -14.85 -38.78
C GLY A 1005 8.34 -13.62 -39.15
N ALA A 1006 7.16 -13.79 -39.76
CA ALA A 1006 6.33 -12.71 -40.27
C ALA A 1006 5.63 -11.88 -39.19
N ILE A 1007 5.81 -12.21 -37.90
CA ILE A 1007 5.22 -11.47 -36.78
C ILE A 1007 6.35 -11.07 -35.85
N SER A 1008 6.45 -9.79 -35.54
CA SER A 1008 7.40 -9.22 -34.60
C SER A 1008 6.67 -8.53 -33.44
N ILE A 1009 7.36 -8.35 -32.32
CA ILE A 1009 6.87 -7.54 -31.19
C ILE A 1009 7.65 -6.25 -31.18
N LYS A 1010 6.96 -5.11 -31.28
CA LYS A 1010 7.60 -3.81 -31.12
C LYS A 1010 8.26 -3.74 -29.74
N GLN A 1011 9.48 -3.20 -29.65
CA GLN A 1011 10.36 -3.18 -28.46
C GLN A 1011 11.07 -4.50 -28.11
N TYR A 1012 10.67 -5.63 -28.71
CA TYR A 1012 11.25 -6.96 -28.46
C TYR A 1012 11.26 -7.83 -29.72
N ASP A 1013 11.70 -7.26 -30.84
CA ASP A 1013 11.81 -8.03 -32.09
C ASP A 1013 13.01 -8.99 -32.04
N PHE A 1014 13.10 -9.85 -33.07
CA PHE A 1014 14.12 -10.88 -33.12
C PHE A 1014 15.53 -10.29 -33.14
N ASP A 1015 15.76 -9.20 -33.87
CA ASP A 1015 17.08 -8.58 -34.00
C ASP A 1015 17.51 -7.93 -32.70
N GLN A 1016 16.58 -7.27 -32.00
CA GLN A 1016 16.77 -6.70 -30.67
C GLN A 1016 17.16 -7.76 -29.64
N ILE A 1017 16.42 -8.88 -29.58
CA ILE A 1017 16.71 -9.98 -28.64
C ILE A 1017 18.03 -10.66 -29.01
N SER A 1018 18.29 -10.88 -30.29
CA SER A 1018 19.52 -11.51 -30.77
C SER A 1018 20.73 -10.65 -30.44
N ALA A 1019 20.65 -9.33 -30.65
CA ALA A 1019 21.72 -8.40 -30.27
C ALA A 1019 22.04 -8.45 -28.76
N MET A 1020 21.03 -8.61 -27.90
CA MET A 1020 21.26 -8.83 -26.46
C MET A 1020 22.05 -10.12 -26.21
N ILE A 1021 21.60 -11.24 -26.78
CA ILE A 1021 22.22 -12.55 -26.58
C ILE A 1021 23.65 -12.58 -27.15
N ASP A 1022 23.82 -12.10 -28.37
CA ASP A 1022 25.11 -12.06 -29.06
C ASP A 1022 26.12 -11.19 -28.29
N SER A 1023 25.69 -10.04 -27.76
CA SER A 1023 26.55 -9.20 -26.92
C SER A 1023 27.01 -9.88 -25.62
N TYR A 1024 26.25 -10.86 -25.12
CA TYR A 1024 26.64 -11.64 -23.95
C TYR A 1024 27.57 -12.80 -24.32
N LEU A 1025 27.36 -13.44 -25.48
CA LEU A 1025 28.08 -14.65 -25.88
C LEU A 1025 29.38 -14.40 -26.67
N LEU A 1026 29.45 -13.33 -27.47
CA LEU A 1026 30.50 -13.13 -28.47
C LEU A 1026 31.60 -12.16 -28.04
N GLU A 1027 31.41 -11.40 -26.95
CA GLU A 1027 32.39 -10.45 -26.41
C GLU A 1027 32.91 -10.91 -25.03
N THR A 1028 33.99 -11.68 -25.04
CA THR A 1028 34.89 -11.90 -23.87
C THR A 1028 36.14 -11.06 -23.98
#